data_AF-A0A8J5GAU6-F1
#
_entry.id   AF-A0A8J5GAU6-F1
#
_cell.length_a   1.000
_cell.length_b   1.000
_cell.length_c   1.000
_cell.angle_alpha   90.00
_cell.angle_beta   90.00
_cell.angle_gamma   90.00
#
_symmetry.space_group_name_H-M   'P 1'
#
loop_
_entity.id
_entity.type
_entity.pdbx_description
1 polymer ?
#
loop_
_entity_poly.entity_id
_entity_poly.type
_entity_poly.pdbx_seq_one_letter_code
_entity_poly.pdbx_strand_id
1 'polypeptide(L)'
;MSDESEFRKPTFDVPFKLGELQNFDYALEGVSFQQLIRMPSTVYASTSDVVEATAHLAVEDFLHASVKGLWEIFWSHDEPVPFSVACIHSTSSKFYPAEKAIARGKLEGICATAILQQSSRDYHGKWDQIVELALLRPDVGILVQNDQRPSSSILGEALFFALRVLLARSLSKSSTVSHNANCVFLLLVDSQYGGVVKVEGDVSRLDFDGSDVYESATKWIEKHAKVSVSTVDRIWNKLGNANWGDIGTLQVLLATFHCMIQFCGMPKHLLEDLATEHSSRLQNRRSERQLVDVHANGTGLFHFQKRSHSPEIVEIQEESVKLNSEESLKLEKGSVVWMEDSGGQKGFEIVEIIRDSDVRIYIVTPVEEPGEKFMLYVGSVTSNLESAWEDMDLWYLVQRQTKVLTLMKQRGLASQYLSQIVASGRMIHSGQCNKSASGGICSHPWCGTPILVISPVGETVSNLTRNGLFGPEKALRCCHDCLSALAIASSAGIKHGDIRPENVILVNNGRRHPFFCLIGWGHAVLEDRDRPSLNLFFSSTYALQEGKLYPSSDAESLIYLLYYSCGGEFPDLDSVESALYWREQSLSKRVIQQKLGDISAVLKAFADYVDTLCRTPYTLNHDIWLRRLLRSIDEDHGKEISTSN
;
A
#
# COMPACT_ATOMS: atom_id res chain seq x y z
N MET A 1 -50.85 22.25 17.73
CA MET A 1 -49.79 23.27 17.80
C MET A 1 -48.49 22.54 17.53
N SER A 2 -48.01 22.69 16.31
CA SER A 2 -46.78 22.08 15.79
C SER A 2 -45.66 23.08 15.98
N ASP A 3 -44.74 22.81 16.90
CA ASP A 3 -43.45 23.49 16.92
C ASP A 3 -42.60 22.90 15.80
N GLU A 4 -42.59 23.59 14.66
CA GLU A 4 -41.54 23.45 13.66
C GLU A 4 -40.23 23.89 14.30
N SER A 5 -39.28 22.97 14.42
CA SER A 5 -37.90 23.30 14.73
C SER A 5 -37.35 24.16 13.58
N GLU A 6 -37.28 25.48 13.77
CA GLU A 6 -36.53 26.38 12.90
C GLU A 6 -35.09 25.88 12.77
N PHE A 7 -34.76 25.22 11.66
CA PHE A 7 -33.38 25.04 11.23
C PHE A 7 -32.78 26.44 11.04
N ARG A 8 -31.99 26.89 12.02
CA ARG A 8 -31.26 28.17 11.94
C ARG A 8 -30.48 28.21 10.63
N LYS A 9 -30.78 29.20 9.78
CA LYS A 9 -29.98 29.46 8.57
C LYS A 9 -28.52 29.69 8.97
N PRO A 10 -27.55 29.14 8.22
CA PRO A 10 -26.16 29.37 8.51
C PRO A 10 -25.82 30.87 8.39
N THR A 11 -24.97 31.38 9.30
CA THR A 11 -24.63 32.81 9.39
C THR A 11 -23.71 33.26 8.26
N PHE A 12 -22.96 32.33 7.68
CA PHE A 12 -22.11 32.54 6.51
C PHE A 12 -22.47 31.54 5.42
N ASP A 13 -22.30 31.95 4.16
CA ASP A 13 -22.37 31.05 3.02
C ASP A 13 -21.20 30.05 3.09
N VAL A 14 -21.42 28.82 2.60
CA VAL A 14 -20.38 27.79 2.48
C VAL A 14 -19.60 28.02 1.17
N PRO A 15 -18.26 27.96 1.18
CA PRO A 15 -17.45 28.24 -0.02
C PRO A 15 -17.62 27.21 -1.13
N PHE A 16 -17.95 25.95 -0.78
CA PHE A 16 -18.05 24.83 -1.72
C PHE A 16 -19.37 24.10 -1.54
N LYS A 17 -19.91 23.58 -2.65
CA LYS A 17 -21.10 22.72 -2.60
C LYS A 17 -20.68 21.26 -2.42
N LEU A 18 -21.51 20.45 -1.77
CA LEU A 18 -21.21 19.03 -1.57
C LEU A 18 -20.97 18.27 -2.89
N GLY A 19 -21.77 18.55 -3.93
CA GLY A 19 -21.58 17.93 -5.25
C GLY A 19 -20.27 18.34 -5.94
N GLU A 20 -19.75 19.53 -5.65
CA GLU A 20 -18.45 19.99 -6.15
C GLU A 20 -17.32 19.21 -5.47
N LEU A 21 -17.41 19.02 -4.15
CA LEU A 21 -16.46 18.20 -3.39
C LEU A 21 -16.47 16.73 -3.85
N GLN A 22 -17.65 16.16 -4.14
CA GLN A 22 -17.77 14.79 -4.66
C GLN A 22 -17.13 14.64 -6.05
N ASN A 23 -17.37 15.58 -6.97
CA ASN A 23 -16.73 15.55 -8.28
C ASN A 23 -15.22 15.71 -8.16
N PHE A 24 -14.76 16.57 -7.25
CA PHE A 24 -13.34 16.77 -6.99
C PHE A 24 -12.66 15.53 -6.41
N ASP A 25 -13.30 14.84 -5.46
CA ASP A 25 -12.81 13.56 -4.92
C ASP A 25 -12.60 12.51 -6.02
N TYR A 26 -13.57 12.35 -6.93
CA TYR A 26 -13.43 11.46 -8.08
C TYR A 26 -12.30 11.85 -9.02
N ALA A 27 -12.06 13.14 -9.22
CA ALA A 27 -10.96 13.63 -10.04
C ALA A 27 -9.58 13.39 -9.39
N LEU A 28 -9.52 13.26 -8.06
CA LEU A 28 -8.30 13.00 -7.30
C LEU A 28 -8.00 11.50 -7.10
N GLU A 29 -8.83 10.60 -7.63
CA GLU A 29 -8.59 9.16 -7.50
C GLU A 29 -7.26 8.76 -8.15
N GLY A 30 -6.36 8.18 -7.36
CA GLY A 30 -5.04 7.73 -7.81
C GLY A 30 -3.92 8.78 -7.67
N VAL A 31 -4.22 9.99 -7.19
CA VAL A 31 -3.20 11.01 -6.91
C VAL A 31 -2.43 10.65 -5.63
N SER A 32 -1.10 10.57 -5.72
CA SER A 32 -0.25 10.28 -4.55
C SER A 32 0.19 11.56 -3.85
N PHE A 33 -0.58 11.99 -2.87
CA PHE A 33 -0.16 13.03 -1.93
C PHE A 33 0.82 12.45 -0.89
N GLN A 34 2.11 12.75 -1.02
CA GLN A 34 3.14 12.27 -0.11
C GLN A 34 3.49 13.33 0.94
N GLN A 35 2.91 13.22 2.13
CA GLN A 35 3.32 13.95 3.33
C GLN A 35 4.35 13.13 4.10
N LEU A 36 5.50 13.73 4.39
CA LEU A 36 6.63 13.16 5.12
C LEU A 36 6.58 13.47 6.62
N ILE A 37 6.08 14.65 6.99
CA ILE A 37 6.07 15.16 8.36
C ILE A 37 4.65 15.06 8.92
N ARG A 38 4.50 14.26 9.97
CA ARG A 38 3.20 14.00 10.61
C ARG A 38 2.80 15.14 11.53
N MET A 39 1.52 15.47 11.53
CA MET A 39 0.96 16.41 12.49
C MET A 39 1.02 15.82 13.90
N PRO A 40 1.59 16.52 14.90
CA PRO A 40 1.63 16.00 16.26
C PRO A 40 0.22 15.86 16.82
N SER A 41 -0.10 14.69 17.40
CA SER A 41 -1.43 14.44 17.96
C SER A 41 -1.58 15.05 19.35
N THR A 42 -2.78 15.53 19.67
CA THR A 42 -3.11 16.15 20.97
C THR A 42 -2.90 15.21 22.16
N VAL A 43 -2.91 13.88 21.94
CA VAL A 43 -2.73 12.85 22.99
C VAL A 43 -1.29 12.82 23.52
N TYR A 44 -0.32 13.29 22.74
CA TYR A 44 1.11 13.35 23.10
C TYR A 44 1.67 14.78 23.16
N ALA A 45 0.83 15.79 22.90
CA ALA A 45 1.22 17.19 22.88
C ALA A 45 1.42 17.74 24.30
N SER A 46 2.64 17.64 24.82
CA SER A 46 3.10 18.61 25.81
C SER A 46 3.16 20.00 25.16
N THR A 47 2.91 21.07 25.91
CA THR A 47 3.08 22.48 25.50
C THR A 47 4.57 22.84 25.35
N SER A 48 5.31 22.05 24.58
CA SER A 48 6.73 22.21 24.34
C SER A 48 6.95 22.83 22.97
N ASP A 49 7.88 23.78 22.87
CA ASP A 49 8.35 24.40 21.63
C ASP A 49 8.68 23.37 20.53
N VAL A 50 9.07 22.15 20.91
CA VAL A 50 9.35 21.06 19.96
C VAL A 50 8.09 20.57 19.25
N VAL A 51 6.96 20.50 19.97
CA VAL A 51 5.67 20.07 19.41
C VAL A 51 5.12 21.14 18.47
N GLU A 52 5.19 22.40 18.87
CA GLU A 52 4.77 23.54 18.05
C GLU A 52 5.64 23.67 16.78
N ALA A 53 6.96 23.52 16.90
CA ALA A 53 7.87 23.46 15.76
C ALA A 53 7.51 22.34 14.77
N THR A 54 7.19 21.15 15.29
CA THR A 54 6.79 20.00 14.45
C THR A 54 5.45 20.26 13.75
N ALA A 55 4.50 20.92 14.41
CA ALA A 55 3.22 21.28 13.82
C ALA A 55 3.38 22.26 12.65
N HIS A 56 4.25 23.28 12.78
CA HIS A 56 4.54 24.19 11.67
C HIS A 56 5.19 23.48 10.48
N LEU A 57 6.12 22.55 10.73
CA LEU A 57 6.73 21.73 9.68
C LEU A 57 5.72 20.80 8.99
N ALA A 58 4.80 20.20 9.76
CA ALA A 58 3.75 19.34 9.22
C ALA A 58 2.79 20.11 8.31
N VAL A 59 2.42 21.34 8.68
CA VAL A 59 1.58 22.22 7.84
C VAL A 59 2.32 22.65 6.58
N GLU A 60 3.60 23.00 6.66
CA GLU A 60 4.42 23.33 5.49
C GLU A 60 4.52 22.16 4.51
N ASP A 61 4.84 20.98 5.01
CA ASP A 61 4.94 19.75 4.21
C ASP A 61 3.59 19.35 3.60
N PHE A 62 2.49 19.52 4.33
CA PHE A 62 1.13 19.30 3.82
C PHE A 62 0.77 20.23 2.66
N LEU A 63 1.07 21.53 2.75
CA LEU A 63 0.84 22.47 1.66
C LEU A 63 1.72 22.14 0.45
N HIS A 64 2.97 21.73 0.68
CA HIS A 64 3.86 21.26 -0.38
C HIS A 64 3.31 20.03 -1.10
N ALA A 65 2.88 19.01 -0.35
CA ALA A 65 2.27 17.80 -0.91
C ALA A 65 0.99 18.12 -1.69
N SER A 66 0.15 19.01 -1.15
CA SER A 66 -1.10 19.45 -1.76
C SER A 66 -0.87 20.11 -3.12
N VAL A 67 -0.03 21.16 -3.16
CA VAL A 67 0.22 21.90 -4.41
C VAL A 67 0.93 21.04 -5.44
N LYS A 68 1.88 20.20 -5.01
CA LYS A 68 2.59 19.28 -5.92
C LYS A 68 1.64 18.25 -6.53
N GLY A 69 0.84 17.56 -5.71
CA GLY A 69 -0.09 16.55 -6.19
C GLY A 69 -1.14 17.14 -7.15
N LEU A 70 -1.68 18.32 -6.82
CA LEU A 70 -2.61 19.04 -7.70
C LEU A 70 -1.96 19.51 -9.01
N TRP A 71 -0.69 19.92 -8.98
CA TRP A 71 0.02 20.36 -10.18
C TRP A 71 0.27 19.20 -11.14
N GLU A 72 0.75 18.06 -10.60
CA GLU A 72 1.08 16.86 -11.38
C GLU A 72 -0.15 16.28 -12.08
N ILE A 73 -1.33 16.31 -11.44
CA ILE A 73 -2.57 15.78 -12.03
C ILE A 73 -3.26 16.76 -12.98
N PHE A 74 -3.33 18.06 -12.65
CA PHE A 74 -4.16 19.01 -13.42
C PHE A 74 -3.38 19.84 -14.45
N TRP A 75 -2.08 20.08 -14.28
CA TRP A 75 -1.27 20.92 -15.19
C TRP A 75 -0.15 20.18 -15.91
N SER A 76 0.76 19.54 -15.20
CA SER A 76 1.89 18.82 -15.82
C SER A 76 2.65 18.00 -14.81
N HIS A 77 3.02 16.77 -15.20
CA HIS A 77 3.94 15.93 -14.46
C HIS A 77 5.42 16.29 -14.70
N ASP A 78 5.75 16.95 -15.81
CA ASP A 78 7.15 17.18 -16.24
C ASP A 78 7.64 18.62 -16.00
N GLU A 79 6.73 19.57 -15.81
CA GLU A 79 7.07 20.97 -15.54
C GLU A 79 7.27 21.22 -14.04
N PRO A 80 8.26 22.04 -13.65
CA PRO A 80 8.47 22.39 -12.24
C PRO A 80 7.27 23.13 -11.68
N VAL A 81 6.87 22.76 -10.46
CA VAL A 81 5.77 23.41 -9.73
C VAL A 81 6.09 24.91 -9.54
N PRO A 82 5.26 25.85 -10.02
CA PRO A 82 5.55 27.28 -10.00
C PRO A 82 5.26 27.94 -8.64
N PHE A 83 5.29 27.16 -7.56
CA PHE A 83 4.90 27.58 -6.22
C PHE A 83 5.97 27.19 -5.20
N SER A 84 6.08 28.01 -4.16
CA SER A 84 6.93 27.73 -2.99
C SER A 84 6.15 27.96 -1.71
N VAL A 85 6.41 27.19 -0.66
CA VAL A 85 5.79 27.40 0.66
C VAL A 85 6.78 28.11 1.57
N ALA A 86 6.30 29.08 2.37
CA ALA A 86 7.11 29.78 3.35
C ALA A 86 6.28 30.32 4.51
N CYS A 87 6.88 30.45 5.68
CA CYS A 87 6.26 31.05 6.86
C CYS A 87 6.38 32.57 6.89
N ILE A 88 5.33 33.18 7.43
CA ILE A 88 5.21 34.60 7.74
C ILE A 88 5.46 34.79 9.22
N HIS A 89 6.31 35.76 9.56
CA HIS A 89 6.67 36.04 10.94
C HIS A 89 6.30 37.48 11.32
N SER A 90 5.74 37.68 12.52
CA SER A 90 5.16 38.95 13.00
C SER A 90 6.12 40.15 12.88
N THR A 91 7.39 39.94 13.22
CA THR A 91 8.43 40.98 13.22
C THR A 91 9.33 41.01 11.99
N SER A 92 9.20 40.07 11.04
CA SER A 92 10.07 39.98 9.85
C SER A 92 9.30 40.34 8.59
N SER A 93 9.86 41.23 7.78
CA SER A 93 9.34 41.53 6.44
C SER A 93 9.66 40.46 5.40
N LYS A 94 10.56 39.52 5.73
CA LYS A 94 11.00 38.43 4.85
C LYS A 94 10.33 37.12 5.25
N PHE A 95 9.93 36.35 4.24
CA PHE A 95 9.36 35.02 4.39
C PHE A 95 10.45 33.96 4.28
N TYR A 96 10.34 32.90 5.08
CA TYR A 96 11.32 31.82 5.11
C TYR A 96 10.62 30.48 5.42
N PRO A 97 11.17 29.34 4.99
CA PRO A 97 10.71 28.02 5.45
C PRO A 97 10.69 27.91 6.99
N ALA A 98 9.76 27.14 7.55
CA ALA A 98 9.63 26.90 8.99
C ALA A 98 10.94 26.37 9.57
N GLU A 99 11.62 25.45 8.87
CA GLU A 99 12.94 24.92 9.28
C GLU A 99 13.94 26.03 9.59
N LYS A 100 13.96 27.08 8.76
CA LYS A 100 14.89 28.21 8.91
C LYS A 100 14.48 29.16 10.04
N ALA A 101 13.17 29.29 10.30
CA ALA A 101 12.68 30.05 11.44
C ALA A 101 12.99 29.32 12.76
N ILE A 102 12.76 28.01 12.80
CA ILE A 102 13.05 27.12 13.93
C ILE A 102 14.56 27.12 14.22
N ALA A 103 15.42 26.91 13.21
CA ALA A 103 16.87 26.92 13.37
C ALA A 103 17.43 28.27 13.87
N ARG A 104 16.67 29.35 13.73
CA ARG A 104 17.04 30.70 14.23
C ARG A 104 16.41 31.04 15.59
N GLY A 105 15.70 30.10 16.22
CA GLY A 105 15.01 30.31 17.49
C GLY A 105 13.85 31.31 17.39
N LYS A 106 13.22 31.43 16.21
CA LYS A 106 12.14 32.40 15.94
C LYS A 106 10.77 31.72 15.80
N LEU A 107 10.51 30.72 16.64
CA LEU A 107 9.27 29.94 16.60
C LEU A 107 8.05 30.77 17.02
N GLU A 108 8.12 31.43 18.18
CA GLU A 108 7.01 32.20 18.79
C GLU A 108 6.46 33.34 17.91
N GLY A 109 7.20 33.76 16.88
CA GLY A 109 6.77 34.83 15.99
C GLY A 109 6.17 34.35 14.67
N ILE A 110 6.06 33.04 14.43
CA ILE A 110 5.42 32.52 13.20
C ILE A 110 3.90 32.72 13.28
N CYS A 111 3.35 33.49 12.34
CA CYS A 111 1.92 33.82 12.34
C CYS A 111 1.11 32.93 11.40
N ALA A 112 1.67 32.57 10.25
CA ALA A 112 1.00 31.86 9.17
C ALA A 112 2.02 31.15 8.27
N THR A 113 1.57 30.14 7.52
CA THR A 113 2.33 29.51 6.44
C THR A 113 1.64 29.84 5.10
N ALA A 114 2.39 30.26 4.09
CA ALA A 114 1.86 30.78 2.85
C ALA A 114 2.32 29.95 1.65
N ILE A 115 1.42 29.71 0.69
CA ILE A 115 1.78 29.30 -0.67
C ILE A 115 2.06 30.58 -1.46
N LEU A 116 3.23 30.66 -2.09
CA LEU A 116 3.71 31.81 -2.85
C LEU A 116 3.88 31.44 -4.32
N GLN A 117 3.49 32.33 -5.22
CA GLN A 117 3.82 32.22 -6.64
C GLN A 117 5.31 32.53 -6.85
N GLN A 118 6.05 31.59 -7.44
CA GLN A 118 7.48 31.74 -7.65
C GLN A 118 7.75 32.73 -8.79
N SER A 119 8.35 33.88 -8.48
CA SER A 119 8.83 34.81 -9.51
C SER A 119 10.32 34.58 -9.77
N SER A 120 10.72 34.55 -11.04
CA SER A 120 12.10 34.30 -11.48
C SER A 120 13.15 35.34 -11.01
N ARG A 121 12.73 36.38 -10.29
CA ARG A 121 13.59 37.53 -9.97
C ARG A 121 13.83 37.77 -8.48
N ASP A 122 13.05 37.16 -7.58
CA ASP A 122 13.13 37.44 -6.13
C ASP A 122 13.11 36.15 -5.30
N TYR A 123 14.20 35.89 -4.54
CA TYR A 123 14.31 34.80 -3.56
C TYR A 123 13.61 35.09 -2.22
N HIS A 124 12.89 36.22 -2.13
CA HIS A 124 12.23 36.66 -0.93
C HIS A 124 10.75 36.86 -1.22
N GLY A 125 9.91 36.08 -0.54
CA GLY A 125 8.46 36.17 -0.67
C GLY A 125 7.92 37.54 -0.27
N LYS A 126 6.93 38.01 -1.03
CA LYS A 126 6.20 39.27 -0.78
C LYS A 126 4.72 39.01 -0.58
N TRP A 127 4.03 39.95 0.06
CA TRP A 127 2.60 39.85 0.36
C TRP A 127 1.71 39.76 -0.88
N ASP A 128 2.11 40.38 -1.98
CA ASP A 128 1.39 40.34 -3.26
C ASP A 128 1.58 39.02 -4.03
N GLN A 129 2.57 38.21 -3.66
CA GLN A 129 2.84 36.89 -4.24
C GLN A 129 2.14 35.75 -3.50
N ILE A 130 1.52 36.03 -2.35
CA ILE A 130 0.77 35.05 -1.57
C ILE A 130 -0.43 34.62 -2.39
N VAL A 131 -0.59 33.31 -2.58
CA VAL A 131 -1.70 32.66 -3.27
C VAL A 131 -2.76 32.25 -2.24
N GLU A 132 -2.32 31.56 -1.19
CA GLU A 132 -3.14 31.03 -0.10
C GLU A 132 -2.38 31.09 1.23
N LEU A 133 -3.11 31.23 2.35
CA LEU A 133 -2.55 31.27 3.71
C LEU A 133 -3.12 30.16 4.57
N ALA A 134 -2.28 29.50 5.37
CA ALA A 134 -2.67 28.59 6.42
C ALA A 134 -2.34 29.18 7.80
N LEU A 135 -3.36 29.28 8.65
CA LEU A 135 -3.28 29.73 10.03
C LEU A 135 -3.34 28.50 10.94
N LEU A 136 -2.20 28.16 11.54
CA LEU A 136 -2.12 27.16 12.59
C LEU A 136 -2.53 27.79 13.92
N ARG A 137 -3.71 27.48 14.44
CA ARG A 137 -4.18 27.97 15.74
C ARG A 137 -4.66 26.79 16.59
N PRO A 138 -4.45 26.82 17.92
CA PRO A 138 -5.09 25.83 18.77
C PRO A 138 -6.60 25.99 18.66
N ASP A 139 -7.34 24.91 18.92
CA ASP A 139 -8.76 25.00 19.21
C ASP A 139 -9.65 25.53 18.05
N VAL A 140 -9.27 25.27 16.80
CA VAL A 140 -10.10 25.58 15.63
C VAL A 140 -11.44 24.81 15.69
N GLY A 141 -11.42 23.61 16.29
CA GLY A 141 -12.58 22.74 16.47
C GLY A 141 -13.27 22.75 17.84
N ILE A 142 -13.23 23.80 18.67
CA ILE A 142 -13.97 23.78 19.96
C ILE A 142 -15.45 23.50 19.70
N LEU A 143 -15.91 22.34 20.18
CA LEU A 143 -17.30 21.91 20.27
C LEU A 143 -18.09 22.87 21.19
N VAL A 144 -18.44 24.04 20.68
CA VAL A 144 -19.61 24.76 21.19
C VAL A 144 -20.83 24.06 20.58
N GLN A 145 -21.65 23.49 21.45
CA GLN A 145 -22.85 22.72 21.11
C GLN A 145 -23.57 23.28 19.86
N ASN A 146 -23.59 22.47 18.81
CA ASN A 146 -24.36 22.59 17.56
C ASN A 146 -23.88 23.49 16.41
N ASP A 147 -22.70 24.12 16.45
CA ASP A 147 -22.17 24.81 15.24
C ASP A 147 -20.68 24.47 14.99
N GLN A 148 -20.40 23.71 13.94
CA GLN A 148 -19.05 23.31 13.46
C GLN A 148 -18.28 24.51 12.85
N ARG A 149 -18.17 25.61 13.58
CA ARG A 149 -17.57 26.86 13.08
C ARG A 149 -16.35 27.29 13.88
N PRO A 150 -15.37 27.94 13.23
CA PRO A 150 -14.22 28.50 13.92
C PRO A 150 -14.64 29.63 14.87
N SER A 151 -13.86 29.83 15.93
CA SER A 151 -14.11 30.89 16.91
C SER A 151 -14.05 32.29 16.26
N SER A 152 -14.83 33.24 16.78
CA SER A 152 -14.87 34.62 16.26
C SER A 152 -13.50 35.32 16.30
N SER A 153 -12.62 34.93 17.24
CA SER A 153 -11.26 35.46 17.34
C SER A 153 -10.39 35.00 16.16
N ILE A 154 -10.42 33.70 15.85
CA ILE A 154 -9.68 33.11 14.72
C ILE A 154 -10.22 33.64 13.40
N LEU A 155 -11.55 33.77 13.27
CA LEU A 155 -12.18 34.39 12.10
C LEU A 155 -11.75 35.85 11.93
N GLY A 156 -11.75 36.65 12.99
CA GLY A 156 -11.28 38.03 12.95
C GLY A 156 -9.85 38.12 12.43
N GLU A 157 -8.94 37.30 12.98
CA GLU A 157 -7.55 37.23 12.53
C GLU A 157 -7.44 36.86 11.04
N ALA A 158 -8.18 35.84 10.60
CA ALA A 158 -8.22 35.42 9.21
C ALA A 158 -8.69 36.55 8.27
N LEU A 159 -9.72 37.29 8.66
CA LEU A 159 -10.23 38.41 7.86
C LEU A 159 -9.21 39.54 7.71
N PHE A 160 -8.45 39.86 8.76
CA PHE A 160 -7.39 40.86 8.69
C PHE A 160 -6.20 40.40 7.83
N PHE A 161 -5.82 39.12 7.90
CA PHE A 161 -4.82 38.57 6.97
C PHE A 161 -5.31 38.62 5.52
N ALA A 162 -6.57 38.28 5.28
CA ALA A 162 -7.18 38.35 3.96
C ALA A 162 -7.11 39.77 3.39
N LEU A 163 -7.58 40.76 4.14
CA LEU A 163 -7.55 42.17 3.73
C LEU A 163 -6.11 42.63 3.46
N ARG A 164 -5.14 42.22 4.28
CA ARG A 164 -3.73 42.56 4.06
C ARG A 164 -3.18 42.00 2.75
N VAL A 165 -3.52 40.76 2.40
CA VAL A 165 -3.14 40.15 1.11
C VAL A 165 -3.81 40.90 -0.05
N LEU A 166 -5.12 41.17 0.05
CA LEU A 166 -5.88 41.88 -0.97
C LEU A 166 -5.31 43.31 -1.20
N LEU A 167 -4.97 44.04 -0.13
CA LEU A 167 -4.30 45.34 -0.19
C LEU A 167 -2.92 45.26 -0.84
N ALA A 168 -2.11 44.26 -0.48
CA ALA A 168 -0.80 44.09 -1.09
C ALA A 168 -0.89 43.82 -2.59
N ARG A 169 -1.86 42.98 -3.00
CA ARG A 169 -2.13 42.68 -4.42
C ARG A 169 -2.62 43.91 -5.17
N SER A 170 -3.52 44.72 -4.60
CA SER A 170 -4.05 45.94 -5.25
C SER A 170 -3.01 47.05 -5.40
N LEU A 171 -2.06 47.14 -4.47
CA LEU A 171 -0.95 48.11 -4.51
C LEU A 171 0.24 47.64 -5.36
N SER A 172 0.29 46.36 -5.75
CA SER A 172 1.38 45.82 -6.55
C SER A 172 1.29 46.28 -8.01
N LYS A 173 2.45 46.52 -8.62
CA LYS A 173 2.58 46.89 -10.04
C LYS A 173 2.76 45.67 -10.95
N SER A 174 2.67 44.45 -10.42
CA SER A 174 2.93 43.21 -11.18
C SER A 174 1.75 42.85 -12.08
N SER A 175 2.02 42.65 -13.38
CA SER A 175 1.02 42.25 -14.38
C SER A 175 0.50 40.82 -14.21
N THR A 176 1.18 39.97 -13.43
CA THR A 176 0.69 38.62 -13.08
C THR A 176 -0.42 38.67 -12.02
N VAL A 177 -0.47 39.73 -11.21
CA VAL A 177 -1.42 39.88 -10.09
C VAL A 177 -2.69 40.64 -10.52
N SER A 178 -2.64 41.35 -11.65
CA SER A 178 -3.69 42.29 -12.07
C SER A 178 -5.00 41.65 -12.51
N HIS A 179 -5.03 40.34 -12.79
CA HIS A 179 -6.25 39.70 -13.27
C HIS A 179 -7.21 39.25 -12.16
N ASN A 180 -6.76 39.03 -10.92
CA ASN A 180 -7.58 38.39 -9.87
C ASN A 180 -7.25 38.89 -8.44
N ALA A 181 -7.20 40.21 -8.23
CA ALA A 181 -6.78 40.82 -6.96
C ALA A 181 -7.83 40.80 -5.83
N ASN A 182 -9.06 40.32 -6.09
CA ASN A 182 -10.21 40.57 -5.21
C ASN A 182 -10.65 39.34 -4.38
N CYS A 183 -9.99 38.19 -4.49
CA CYS A 183 -10.36 36.97 -3.76
C CYS A 183 -9.16 36.33 -3.08
N VAL A 184 -9.32 35.90 -1.82
CA VAL A 184 -8.30 35.16 -1.06
C VAL A 184 -8.98 34.00 -0.32
N PHE A 185 -8.33 32.83 -0.36
CA PHE A 185 -8.65 31.70 0.50
C PHE A 185 -7.66 31.62 1.65
N LEU A 186 -8.18 31.35 2.84
CA LEU A 186 -7.40 31.09 4.05
C LEU A 186 -7.82 29.75 4.64
N LEU A 187 -6.83 28.96 4.99
CA LEU A 187 -6.96 27.68 5.66
C LEU A 187 -6.81 27.92 7.16
N LEU A 188 -7.75 27.39 7.93
CA LEU A 188 -7.68 27.33 9.38
C LEU A 188 -7.35 25.89 9.75
N VAL A 189 -6.25 25.66 10.46
CA VAL A 189 -5.79 24.30 10.78
C VAL A 189 -5.40 24.23 12.24
N ASP A 190 -5.79 23.14 12.90
CA ASP A 190 -5.24 22.74 14.19
C ASP A 190 -4.65 21.31 14.10
N SER A 191 -4.24 20.75 15.23
CA SER A 191 -3.67 19.39 15.32
C SER A 191 -4.59 18.24 14.87
N GLN A 192 -5.88 18.48 14.64
CA GLN A 192 -6.86 17.46 14.25
C GLN A 192 -7.80 17.91 13.11
N TYR A 193 -8.22 19.17 13.13
CA TYR A 193 -9.27 19.72 12.29
C TYR A 193 -8.74 20.82 11.37
N GLY A 194 -9.53 21.14 10.36
CA GLY A 194 -9.39 22.40 9.67
C GLY A 194 -10.61 22.78 8.86
N GLY A 195 -10.52 23.95 8.25
CA GLY A 195 -11.58 24.55 7.45
C GLY A 195 -11.06 25.70 6.60
N VAL A 196 -11.94 26.30 5.83
CA VAL A 196 -11.61 27.28 4.80
C VAL A 196 -12.45 28.54 4.98
N VAL A 197 -11.79 29.69 4.91
CA VAL A 197 -12.40 31.01 4.84
C VAL A 197 -12.09 31.61 3.48
N LYS A 198 -13.14 31.92 2.71
CA LYS A 198 -13.04 32.66 1.45
C LYS A 198 -13.47 34.11 1.69
N VAL A 199 -12.62 35.05 1.32
CA VAL A 199 -12.91 36.49 1.37
C VAL A 199 -12.80 37.07 -0.02
N GLU A 200 -13.88 37.69 -0.49
CA GLU A 200 -13.96 38.30 -1.81
C GLU A 200 -14.47 39.73 -1.71
N GLY A 201 -13.77 40.71 -2.28
CA GLY A 201 -14.18 42.11 -2.20
C GLY A 201 -13.28 43.04 -3.00
N ASP A 202 -13.85 44.17 -3.41
CA ASP A 202 -13.15 45.22 -4.14
C ASP A 202 -12.51 46.19 -3.15
N VAL A 203 -11.18 46.11 -3.02
CA VAL A 203 -10.39 46.93 -2.09
C VAL A 203 -10.35 48.40 -2.49
N SER A 204 -10.68 48.76 -3.75
CA SER A 204 -10.73 50.16 -4.17
C SER A 204 -11.82 50.96 -3.44
N ARG A 205 -12.78 50.27 -2.83
CA ARG A 205 -13.87 50.85 -2.01
C ARG A 205 -13.50 50.98 -0.53
N LEU A 206 -12.25 50.73 -0.16
CA LEU A 206 -11.77 50.95 1.20
C LEU A 206 -11.57 52.45 1.43
N ASP A 207 -12.48 53.06 2.18
CA ASP A 207 -12.31 54.41 2.69
C ASP A 207 -11.26 54.40 3.81
N PHE A 208 -10.04 54.85 3.49
CA PHE A 208 -8.92 54.87 4.44
C PHE A 208 -8.96 56.13 5.30
N ASP A 209 -9.31 55.97 6.58
CA ASP A 209 -9.09 57.00 7.59
C ASP A 209 -7.76 56.75 8.33
N GLY A 210 -6.87 57.75 8.32
CA GLY A 210 -5.55 57.65 8.93
C GLY A 210 -5.56 57.64 10.47
N SER A 211 -6.68 58.02 11.10
CA SER A 211 -6.84 57.97 12.57
C SER A 211 -7.13 56.57 13.10
N ASP A 212 -7.90 55.76 12.37
CA ASP A 212 -8.25 54.39 12.78
C ASP A 212 -8.31 53.43 11.57
N VAL A 213 -7.20 52.72 11.37
CA VAL A 213 -7.02 51.74 10.30
C VAL A 213 -7.90 50.50 10.52
N TYR A 214 -8.15 50.12 11.77
CA TYR A 214 -8.92 48.93 12.11
C TYR A 214 -10.42 49.17 11.94
N GLU A 215 -10.91 50.36 12.28
CA GLU A 215 -12.30 50.75 12.03
C GLU A 215 -12.57 50.82 10.51
N SER A 216 -11.65 51.41 9.74
CA SER A 216 -11.73 51.48 8.28
C SER A 216 -11.80 50.07 7.64
N ALA A 217 -10.92 49.17 8.08
CA ALA A 217 -10.91 47.77 7.66
C ALA A 217 -12.21 47.04 8.00
N THR A 218 -12.72 47.21 9.23
CA THR A 218 -13.95 46.56 9.69
C THR A 218 -15.17 47.02 8.87
N LYS A 219 -15.29 48.33 8.62
CA LYS A 219 -16.35 48.89 7.76
C LYS A 219 -16.32 48.31 6.35
N TRP A 220 -15.12 48.11 5.78
CA TRP A 220 -14.98 47.50 4.46
C TRP A 220 -15.38 46.03 4.48
N ILE A 221 -14.96 45.25 5.49
CA ILE A 221 -15.36 43.84 5.63
C ILE A 221 -16.88 43.73 5.70
N GLU A 222 -17.54 44.58 6.49
CA GLU A 222 -19.00 44.54 6.65
C GLU A 222 -19.79 44.94 5.40
N LYS A 223 -19.31 45.95 4.65
CA LYS A 223 -20.09 46.57 3.55
C LYS A 223 -19.65 46.14 2.16
N HIS A 224 -18.42 45.67 2.00
CA HIS A 224 -17.76 45.50 0.71
C HIS A 224 -17.08 44.15 0.52
N ALA A 225 -16.99 43.32 1.58
CA ALA A 225 -16.53 41.95 1.46
C ALA A 225 -17.68 40.93 1.50
N LYS A 226 -17.56 39.89 0.69
CA LYS A 226 -18.31 38.66 0.78
C LYS A 226 -17.43 37.62 1.49
N VAL A 227 -17.89 37.18 2.65
CA VAL A 227 -17.19 36.18 3.46
C VAL A 227 -17.97 34.88 3.41
N SER A 228 -17.27 33.79 3.06
CA SER A 228 -17.80 32.43 3.09
C SER A 228 -16.90 31.57 3.97
N VAL A 229 -17.51 30.73 4.80
CA VAL A 229 -16.81 29.92 5.80
C VAL A 229 -17.28 28.48 5.68
N SER A 230 -16.35 27.54 5.54
CA SER A 230 -16.66 26.11 5.50
C SER A 230 -16.95 25.55 6.88
N THR A 231 -17.47 24.32 6.92
CA THR A 231 -17.50 23.53 8.15
C THR A 231 -16.08 23.19 8.60
N VAL A 232 -15.87 23.12 9.90
CA VAL A 232 -14.61 22.62 10.46
C VAL A 232 -14.70 21.11 10.56
N ASP A 233 -13.87 20.43 9.78
CA ASP A 233 -13.87 18.98 9.62
C ASP A 233 -12.49 18.40 9.92
N ARG A 234 -12.46 17.09 10.17
CA ARG A 234 -11.21 16.41 10.52
C ARG A 234 -10.30 16.31 9.29
N ILE A 235 -9.04 16.68 9.46
CA ILE A 235 -7.98 16.55 8.44
C ILE A 235 -7.01 15.44 8.83
N TRP A 236 -6.63 15.39 10.10
CA TRP A 236 -5.58 14.49 10.60
C TRP A 236 -6.17 13.28 11.31
N ASN A 237 -5.70 12.09 10.97
CA ASN A 237 -6.03 10.89 11.73
C ASN A 237 -5.26 10.81 13.06
N LYS A 238 -5.52 9.77 13.86
CA LYS A 238 -4.89 9.61 15.19
C LYS A 238 -3.36 9.50 15.16
N LEU A 239 -2.79 9.17 14.00
CA LEU A 239 -1.35 9.05 13.78
C LEU A 239 -0.72 10.34 13.25
N GLY A 240 -1.52 11.37 12.95
CA GLY A 240 -1.05 12.64 12.41
C GLY A 240 -0.91 12.68 10.88
N ASN A 241 -1.41 11.68 10.15
CA ASN A 241 -1.40 11.71 8.69
C ASN A 241 -2.67 12.41 8.17
N ALA A 242 -2.55 13.17 7.08
CA ALA A 242 -3.71 13.71 6.37
C ALA A 242 -4.58 12.58 5.81
N ASN A 243 -5.89 12.68 6.00
CA ASN A 243 -6.87 11.85 5.34
C ASN A 243 -7.31 12.52 4.04
N TRP A 244 -6.64 12.25 2.93
CA TRP A 244 -6.81 12.98 1.67
C TRP A 244 -8.21 12.90 1.04
N GLY A 245 -8.97 11.85 1.32
CA GLY A 245 -10.35 11.67 0.84
C GLY A 245 -11.45 12.10 1.83
N ASP A 246 -11.08 12.61 3.02
CA ASP A 246 -12.08 13.11 3.97
C ASP A 246 -12.53 14.53 3.60
N ILE A 247 -13.77 14.88 3.95
CA ILE A 247 -14.41 16.17 3.62
C ILE A 247 -13.52 17.37 4.02
N GLY A 248 -12.91 17.34 5.20
CA GLY A 248 -12.07 18.44 5.67
C GLY A 248 -10.85 18.67 4.79
N THR A 249 -10.17 17.60 4.40
CA THR A 249 -9.01 17.69 3.51
C THR A 249 -9.41 18.07 2.09
N LEU A 250 -10.52 17.53 1.58
CA LEU A 250 -11.05 17.88 0.26
C LEU A 250 -11.43 19.37 0.16
N GLN A 251 -12.01 19.96 1.22
CA GLN A 251 -12.29 21.40 1.26
C GLN A 251 -11.01 22.23 1.15
N VAL A 252 -9.96 21.84 1.88
CA VAL A 252 -8.65 22.51 1.83
C VAL A 252 -8.02 22.37 0.44
N LEU A 253 -7.96 21.14 -0.10
CA LEU A 253 -7.41 20.89 -1.43
C LEU A 253 -8.18 21.62 -2.53
N LEU A 254 -9.52 21.71 -2.42
CA LEU A 254 -10.34 22.42 -3.40
C LEU A 254 -10.10 23.93 -3.32
N ALA A 255 -9.88 24.49 -2.13
CA ALA A 255 -9.46 25.88 -1.95
C ALA A 255 -8.10 26.14 -2.62
N THR A 256 -7.13 25.25 -2.39
CA THR A 256 -5.81 25.31 -3.03
C THR A 256 -5.93 25.17 -4.56
N PHE A 257 -6.78 24.29 -5.06
CA PHE A 257 -7.03 24.11 -6.49
C PHE A 257 -7.62 25.36 -7.14
N HIS A 258 -8.65 25.97 -6.54
CA HIS A 258 -9.22 27.23 -7.02
C HIS A 258 -8.20 28.36 -7.00
N CYS A 259 -7.34 28.41 -5.98
CA CYS A 259 -6.20 29.31 -5.93
C CYS A 259 -5.23 29.06 -7.09
N MET A 260 -4.87 27.81 -7.38
CA MET A 260 -3.99 27.48 -8.50
C MET A 260 -4.60 27.88 -9.85
N ILE A 261 -5.89 27.67 -10.07
CA ILE A 261 -6.60 28.14 -11.28
C ILE A 261 -6.48 29.67 -11.42
N GLN A 262 -6.69 30.40 -10.33
CA GLN A 262 -6.63 31.86 -10.35
C GLN A 262 -5.27 32.42 -10.78
N PHE A 263 -4.18 31.69 -10.50
CA PHE A 263 -2.81 32.16 -10.72
C PHE A 263 -2.10 31.50 -11.93
N CYS A 264 -2.43 30.25 -12.25
CA CYS A 264 -1.84 29.49 -13.35
C CYS A 264 -2.75 29.39 -14.59
N GLY A 265 -4.00 29.86 -14.49
CA GLY A 265 -5.00 29.72 -15.55
C GLY A 265 -5.68 28.34 -15.55
N MET A 266 -6.46 28.05 -16.58
CA MET A 266 -7.20 26.78 -16.65
C MET A 266 -6.25 25.57 -16.70
N PRO A 267 -6.58 24.48 -15.99
CA PRO A 267 -5.78 23.26 -16.00
C PRO A 267 -5.84 22.58 -17.38
N LYS A 268 -4.82 21.76 -17.69
CA LYS A 268 -4.78 20.96 -18.93
C LYS A 268 -5.80 19.82 -18.89
N HIS A 269 -6.04 19.26 -17.71
CA HIS A 269 -7.06 18.26 -17.46
C HIS A 269 -8.21 18.89 -16.68
N LEU A 270 -9.43 18.81 -17.21
CA LEU A 270 -10.60 19.38 -16.52
C LEU A 270 -11.08 18.42 -15.42
N LEU A 271 -11.59 19.01 -14.34
CA LEU A 271 -12.16 18.28 -13.20
C LEU A 271 -13.32 17.37 -13.64
N GLU A 272 -14.18 17.86 -14.53
CA GLU A 272 -15.32 17.10 -15.04
C GLU A 272 -14.88 15.91 -15.92
N ASP A 273 -13.82 16.06 -16.72
CA ASP A 273 -13.32 15.00 -17.57
C ASP A 273 -12.74 13.84 -16.73
N LEU A 274 -11.94 14.15 -15.71
CA LEU A 274 -11.37 13.14 -14.82
C LEU A 274 -12.46 12.45 -13.97
N ALA A 275 -13.43 13.21 -13.46
CA ALA A 275 -14.54 12.65 -12.69
C ALA A 275 -15.47 11.77 -13.54
N THR A 276 -15.69 12.12 -14.82
CA THR A 276 -16.48 11.32 -15.76
C THR A 276 -15.73 10.08 -16.22
N GLU A 277 -14.42 10.15 -16.44
CA GLU A 277 -13.58 8.98 -16.70
C GLU A 277 -13.65 8.01 -15.53
N HIS A 278 -13.47 8.49 -14.28
CA HIS A 278 -13.64 7.67 -13.09
C HIS A 278 -15.04 7.04 -13.02
N SER A 279 -16.09 7.86 -13.20
CA SER A 279 -17.48 7.39 -13.18
C SER A 279 -17.75 6.34 -14.27
N SER A 280 -17.12 6.48 -15.45
CA SER A 280 -17.18 5.50 -16.54
C SER A 280 -16.44 4.22 -16.17
N ARG A 281 -15.24 4.29 -15.57
CA ARG A 281 -14.53 3.11 -15.05
C ARG A 281 -15.36 2.39 -13.99
N LEU A 282 -15.99 3.14 -13.09
CA LEU A 282 -16.88 2.60 -12.06
C LEU A 282 -18.14 1.99 -12.68
N GLN A 283 -18.74 2.63 -13.68
CA GLN A 283 -19.91 2.12 -14.38
C GLN A 283 -19.57 0.85 -15.18
N ASN A 284 -18.41 0.80 -15.83
CA ASN A 284 -17.89 -0.40 -16.50
C ASN A 284 -17.73 -1.54 -15.48
N ARG A 285 -17.08 -1.29 -14.33
CA ARG A 285 -16.98 -2.26 -13.23
C ARG A 285 -18.35 -2.70 -12.70
N ARG A 286 -19.33 -1.78 -12.63
CA ARG A 286 -20.71 -2.09 -12.19
C ARG A 286 -21.48 -2.90 -13.25
N SER A 287 -21.33 -2.60 -14.53
CA SER A 287 -21.95 -3.37 -15.61
C SER A 287 -21.33 -4.74 -15.76
N GLU A 288 -20.01 -4.85 -15.60
CA GLU A 288 -19.29 -6.13 -15.52
C GLU A 288 -19.84 -6.98 -14.37
N ARG A 289 -20.14 -6.37 -13.22
CA ARG A 289 -20.79 -7.07 -12.08
C ARG A 289 -22.27 -7.39 -12.32
N GLN A 290 -23.05 -6.52 -12.98
CA GLN A 290 -24.47 -6.78 -13.27
C GLN A 290 -24.70 -7.81 -14.38
N LEU A 291 -23.79 -7.96 -15.34
CA LEU A 291 -23.87 -9.02 -16.34
C LEU A 291 -23.76 -10.43 -15.71
N VAL A 292 -23.14 -10.53 -14.53
CA VAL A 292 -23.06 -11.76 -13.74
C VAL A 292 -24.42 -12.14 -13.14
N ASP A 293 -25.25 -11.16 -12.75
CA ASP A 293 -26.56 -11.40 -12.12
C ASP A 293 -27.67 -11.80 -13.13
N VAL A 294 -27.58 -11.40 -14.39
CA VAL A 294 -28.67 -11.63 -15.38
C VAL A 294 -28.67 -13.06 -15.95
N HIS A 295 -27.58 -13.82 -15.79
CA HIS A 295 -27.51 -15.21 -16.27
C HIS A 295 -28.02 -16.25 -15.26
N ALA A 296 -28.43 -15.85 -14.05
CA ALA A 296 -29.01 -16.72 -13.03
C ALA A 296 -30.51 -16.44 -12.83
N ASN A 297 -31.37 -16.97 -13.71
CA ASN A 297 -32.82 -16.81 -13.57
C ASN A 297 -33.40 -17.82 -12.56
N GLY A 298 -34.01 -17.34 -11.48
CA GLY A 298 -34.79 -18.18 -10.57
C GLY A 298 -35.30 -17.49 -9.30
N THR A 299 -36.38 -16.71 -9.42
CA THR A 299 -37.39 -16.41 -8.38
C THR A 299 -36.94 -16.17 -6.93
N GLY A 300 -36.94 -14.91 -6.49
CA GLY A 300 -36.82 -14.56 -5.07
C GLY A 300 -37.19 -13.11 -4.78
N LEU A 301 -38.48 -12.84 -4.56
CA LEU A 301 -38.97 -11.63 -3.93
C LEU A 301 -38.34 -11.50 -2.53
N PHE A 302 -37.45 -10.53 -2.31
CA PHE A 302 -37.16 -10.07 -0.95
C PHE A 302 -37.24 -8.55 -0.80
N HIS A 303 -38.09 -8.20 0.15
CA HIS A 303 -38.61 -6.90 0.49
C HIS A 303 -37.52 -6.07 1.20
N PHE A 304 -37.20 -4.89 0.67
CA PHE A 304 -36.42 -3.89 1.39
C PHE A 304 -37.17 -3.46 2.66
N GLN A 305 -36.65 -3.83 3.84
CA GLN A 305 -37.01 -3.19 5.11
C GLN A 305 -35.80 -2.45 5.66
N LYS A 306 -35.90 -1.11 5.64
CA LYS A 306 -34.95 -0.17 6.22
C LYS A 306 -34.67 -0.48 7.69
N ARG A 307 -33.43 -0.79 8.02
CA ARG A 307 -32.76 -0.31 9.24
C ARG A 307 -31.35 0.15 8.88
N SER A 308 -31.08 1.37 9.31
CA SER A 308 -29.87 2.16 9.14
C SER A 308 -28.64 1.51 9.76
N HIS A 309 -27.75 0.99 8.93
CA HIS A 309 -26.29 0.95 9.09
C HIS A 309 -25.67 0.82 7.70
N SER A 310 -24.61 1.59 7.45
CA SER A 310 -23.82 1.59 6.22
C SER A 310 -23.36 0.19 5.83
N PRO A 311 -23.50 -0.26 4.58
CA PRO A 311 -22.84 -1.48 4.15
C PRO A 311 -21.36 -1.16 3.92
N GLU A 312 -20.56 -1.60 4.89
CA GLU A 312 -19.20 -2.10 4.70
C GLU A 312 -19.07 -2.84 3.37
N ILE A 313 -17.92 -2.66 2.72
CA ILE A 313 -17.54 -3.37 1.51
C ILE A 313 -17.63 -4.87 1.81
N VAL A 314 -18.61 -5.52 1.18
CA VAL A 314 -18.72 -6.98 1.17
C VAL A 314 -17.51 -7.49 0.39
N GLU A 315 -16.58 -8.15 1.08
CA GLU A 315 -15.59 -9.03 0.45
C GLU A 315 -16.38 -10.04 -0.39
N ILE A 316 -16.28 -9.91 -1.72
CA ILE A 316 -16.84 -10.89 -2.63
C ILE A 316 -15.97 -12.13 -2.45
N GLN A 317 -16.54 -13.11 -1.75
CA GLN A 317 -16.07 -14.47 -1.65
C GLN A 317 -15.69 -14.95 -3.06
N GLU A 318 -14.41 -15.29 -3.27
CA GLU A 318 -13.95 -16.04 -4.43
C GLU A 318 -14.53 -17.46 -4.34
N GLU A 319 -15.82 -17.60 -4.61
CA GLU A 319 -16.37 -18.88 -5.00
C GLU A 319 -15.69 -19.26 -6.31
N SER A 320 -14.79 -20.25 -6.22
CA SER A 320 -14.20 -20.95 -7.34
C SER A 320 -15.28 -21.48 -8.30
N VAL A 321 -15.74 -20.61 -9.20
CA VAL A 321 -16.56 -21.01 -10.33
C VAL A 321 -15.65 -21.85 -11.21
N LYS A 322 -15.85 -23.18 -11.17
CA LYS A 322 -15.33 -24.10 -12.18
C LYS A 322 -15.94 -23.74 -13.54
N LEU A 323 -15.41 -22.71 -14.18
CA LEU A 323 -15.59 -22.46 -15.60
C LEU A 323 -14.75 -23.50 -16.33
N ASN A 324 -15.40 -24.28 -17.17
CA ASN A 324 -14.77 -25.28 -18.01
C ASN A 324 -13.68 -24.60 -18.84
N SER A 325 -12.42 -24.87 -18.50
CA SER A 325 -11.24 -24.39 -19.22
C SER A 325 -11.22 -25.03 -20.62
N GLU A 326 -11.73 -24.33 -21.63
CA GLU A 326 -11.38 -24.63 -23.01
C GLU A 326 -9.93 -24.17 -23.25
N GLU A 327 -9.06 -25.17 -23.43
CA GLU A 327 -7.69 -25.12 -23.94
C GLU A 327 -6.59 -24.42 -23.10
N SER A 328 -6.50 -24.73 -21.79
CA SER A 328 -5.21 -24.62 -21.10
C SER A 328 -4.20 -25.62 -21.68
N LEU A 329 -2.94 -25.20 -21.87
CA LEU A 329 -1.81 -26.03 -22.28
C LEU A 329 -1.74 -27.35 -21.47
N LYS A 330 -2.24 -28.47 -22.03
CA LYS A 330 -2.15 -29.80 -21.40
C LYS A 330 -0.88 -30.49 -21.86
N LEU A 331 0.21 -30.21 -21.16
CA LEU A 331 1.41 -31.03 -21.26
C LEU A 331 1.14 -32.38 -20.60
N GLU A 332 1.23 -33.45 -21.39
CA GLU A 332 0.99 -34.83 -20.93
C GLU A 332 2.29 -35.53 -20.56
N LYS A 333 2.19 -36.54 -19.69
CA LYS A 333 3.30 -37.44 -19.37
C LYS A 333 3.84 -38.10 -20.65
N GLY A 334 5.16 -38.11 -20.81
CA GLY A 334 5.88 -38.58 -22.01
C GLY A 334 6.08 -37.50 -23.09
N SER A 335 5.54 -36.29 -22.91
CA SER A 335 5.81 -35.18 -23.82
C SER A 335 7.23 -34.65 -23.61
N VAL A 336 7.91 -34.33 -24.72
CA VAL A 336 9.24 -33.69 -24.69
C VAL A 336 9.10 -32.20 -24.94
N VAL A 337 9.59 -31.41 -24.00
CA VAL A 337 9.65 -29.96 -24.02
C VAL A 337 11.06 -29.53 -24.43
N TRP A 338 11.15 -28.79 -25.53
CA TRP A 338 12.41 -28.18 -25.97
C TRP A 338 12.50 -26.75 -25.47
N MET A 339 13.63 -26.39 -24.87
CA MET A 339 13.90 -25.07 -24.33
C MET A 339 15.03 -24.40 -25.10
N GLU A 340 14.80 -23.14 -25.48
CA GLU A 340 15.85 -22.23 -25.95
C GLU A 340 16.45 -21.49 -24.75
N ASP A 341 17.75 -21.69 -24.50
CA ASP A 341 18.56 -20.96 -23.52
C ASP A 341 19.72 -20.25 -24.25
N SER A 342 20.30 -19.25 -23.59
CA SER A 342 21.52 -18.55 -23.97
C SER A 342 22.71 -19.46 -24.34
N GLY A 343 22.72 -20.72 -23.87
CA GLY A 343 23.74 -21.73 -24.16
C GLY A 343 23.37 -22.79 -25.21
N GLY A 344 22.20 -22.72 -25.84
CA GLY A 344 21.73 -23.69 -26.84
C GLY A 344 20.34 -24.26 -26.56
N GLN A 345 19.97 -25.33 -27.28
CA GLN A 345 18.71 -26.03 -27.09
C GLN A 345 18.86 -27.19 -26.10
N LYS A 346 17.97 -27.28 -25.11
CA LYS A 346 17.91 -28.38 -24.13
C LYS A 346 16.54 -29.04 -24.16
N GLY A 347 16.50 -30.37 -24.13
CA GLY A 347 15.25 -31.15 -24.13
C GLY A 347 14.94 -31.74 -22.75
N PHE A 348 13.68 -31.67 -22.34
CA PHE A 348 13.17 -32.25 -21.09
C PHE A 348 11.92 -33.09 -21.34
N GLU A 349 11.92 -34.35 -20.90
CA GLU A 349 10.77 -35.25 -20.97
C GLU A 349 9.95 -35.19 -19.68
N ILE A 350 8.62 -35.10 -19.79
CA ILE A 350 7.72 -35.03 -18.64
C ILE A 350 7.43 -36.42 -18.08
N VAL A 351 7.85 -36.65 -16.83
CA VAL A 351 7.68 -37.93 -16.14
C VAL A 351 6.41 -37.97 -15.29
N GLU A 352 6.09 -36.86 -14.63
CA GLU A 352 4.98 -36.78 -13.67
C GLU A 352 4.44 -35.34 -13.58
N ILE A 353 3.18 -35.20 -13.16
CA ILE A 353 2.50 -33.91 -13.02
C ILE A 353 1.96 -33.81 -11.58
N ILE A 354 2.46 -32.84 -10.83
CA ILE A 354 2.02 -32.54 -9.47
C ILE A 354 0.90 -31.50 -9.55
N ARG A 355 -0.28 -31.84 -9.02
CA ARG A 355 -1.50 -30.99 -9.02
C ARG A 355 -1.83 -30.39 -7.66
N ASP A 356 -0.83 -30.24 -6.80
CA ASP A 356 -1.04 -29.98 -5.37
C ASP A 356 -1.03 -28.49 -5.00
N SER A 357 -0.80 -27.60 -5.98
CA SER A 357 -0.78 -26.15 -5.85
C SER A 357 -1.61 -25.48 -6.96
N ASP A 358 -1.95 -24.20 -6.77
CA ASP A 358 -2.62 -23.36 -7.77
C ASP A 358 -1.84 -23.32 -9.11
N VAL A 359 -0.53 -23.59 -9.06
CA VAL A 359 0.36 -23.74 -10.21
C VAL A 359 0.65 -25.22 -10.50
N ARG A 360 0.55 -25.64 -11.76
CA ARG A 360 0.93 -27.00 -12.20
C ARG A 360 2.45 -27.12 -12.21
N ILE A 361 2.98 -28.06 -11.42
CA ILE A 361 4.41 -28.37 -11.39
C ILE A 361 4.65 -29.70 -12.09
N TYR A 362 5.63 -29.76 -12.98
CA TYR A 362 5.98 -30.95 -13.75
C TYR A 362 7.29 -31.54 -13.23
N ILE A 363 7.38 -32.85 -13.08
CA ILE A 363 8.67 -33.52 -12.88
C ILE A 363 9.19 -33.95 -14.24
N VAL A 364 10.41 -33.55 -14.56
CA VAL A 364 11.03 -33.79 -15.86
C VAL A 364 12.40 -34.45 -15.74
N THR A 365 12.80 -35.18 -16.78
CA THR A 365 14.16 -35.73 -16.96
C THR A 365 14.79 -35.10 -18.20
N PRO A 366 16.07 -34.70 -18.17
CA PRO A 366 16.72 -34.20 -19.38
C PRO A 366 16.87 -35.34 -20.39
N VAL A 367 16.68 -35.04 -21.67
CA VAL A 367 16.76 -36.04 -22.76
C VAL A 367 18.18 -36.62 -22.88
N GLU A 368 19.19 -35.82 -22.56
CA GLU A 368 20.61 -36.21 -22.61
C GLU A 368 21.00 -37.14 -21.44
N GLU A 369 20.38 -36.97 -20.26
CA GLU A 369 20.72 -37.68 -19.03
C GLU A 369 19.46 -38.18 -18.29
N PRO A 370 18.78 -39.22 -18.81
CA PRO A 370 17.48 -39.66 -18.29
C PRO A 370 17.48 -40.18 -16.84
N GLY A 371 18.64 -40.25 -16.19
CA GLY A 371 18.79 -40.64 -14.78
C GLY A 371 18.48 -39.51 -13.78
N GLU A 372 18.58 -38.25 -14.18
CA GLU A 372 18.35 -37.11 -13.29
C GLU A 372 16.93 -36.55 -13.40
N LYS A 373 16.33 -36.16 -12.27
CA LYS A 373 14.98 -35.58 -12.23
C LYS A 373 15.03 -34.13 -11.76
N PHE A 374 14.20 -33.29 -12.37
CA PHE A 374 14.05 -31.87 -12.06
C PHE A 374 12.59 -31.46 -11.95
N MET A 375 12.33 -30.32 -11.30
CA MET A 375 11.01 -29.70 -11.28
C MET A 375 10.94 -28.61 -12.36
N LEU A 376 9.91 -28.64 -13.18
CA LEU A 376 9.65 -27.70 -14.26
C LEU A 376 8.40 -26.87 -13.93
N TYR A 377 8.56 -25.56 -13.98
CA TYR A 377 7.50 -24.57 -13.94
C TYR A 377 7.26 -24.03 -15.35
N VAL A 378 5.99 -23.92 -15.72
CA VAL A 378 5.56 -23.42 -17.04
C VAL A 378 4.65 -22.22 -16.80
N GLY A 379 5.03 -21.06 -17.33
CA GLY A 379 4.17 -19.87 -17.31
C GLY A 379 3.19 -19.86 -18.49
N SER A 380 2.42 -18.79 -18.65
CA SER A 380 1.50 -18.64 -19.79
C SER A 380 2.12 -17.92 -20.99
N VAL A 381 1.49 -18.02 -22.16
CA VAL A 381 1.98 -17.43 -23.41
C VAL A 381 1.64 -15.94 -23.47
N THR A 382 2.60 -15.11 -23.88
CA THR A 382 2.38 -13.66 -23.96
C THR A 382 1.35 -13.23 -25.03
N SER A 383 0.98 -14.11 -25.96
CA SER A 383 0.00 -13.82 -27.03
C SER A 383 -1.46 -14.08 -26.63
N ASN A 384 -1.71 -14.81 -25.54
CA ASN A 384 -3.07 -15.09 -25.03
C ASN A 384 -3.42 -14.20 -23.82
N LEU A 385 -2.63 -13.14 -23.59
CA LEU A 385 -2.79 -12.21 -22.47
C LEU A 385 -4.12 -11.45 -22.47
N GLU A 386 -4.87 -11.47 -23.58
CA GLU A 386 -6.14 -10.77 -23.71
C GLU A 386 -7.32 -11.53 -23.07
N SER A 387 -7.19 -12.81 -22.70
CA SER A 387 -8.36 -13.65 -22.36
C SER A 387 -8.51 -14.15 -20.91
N ALA A 388 -7.51 -14.07 -20.03
CA ALA A 388 -7.71 -14.46 -18.62
C ALA A 388 -6.68 -13.80 -17.69
N TRP A 389 -7.13 -13.17 -16.61
CA TRP A 389 -6.27 -12.56 -15.59
C TRP A 389 -5.42 -13.63 -14.86
N GLU A 390 -5.92 -14.87 -14.71
CA GLU A 390 -5.17 -16.00 -14.13
C GLU A 390 -3.92 -16.37 -14.95
N ASP A 391 -3.96 -16.23 -16.28
CA ASP A 391 -2.83 -16.53 -17.16
C ASP A 391 -1.68 -15.50 -17.00
N MET A 392 -2.01 -14.27 -16.60
CA MET A 392 -1.01 -13.25 -16.29
C MET A 392 -0.23 -13.55 -15.01
N ASP A 393 -0.89 -14.15 -14.03
CA ASP A 393 -0.29 -14.47 -12.74
C ASP A 393 0.76 -15.58 -12.87
N LEU A 394 0.49 -16.64 -13.65
CA LEU A 394 1.47 -17.71 -13.88
C LEU A 394 2.70 -17.23 -14.65
N TRP A 395 2.51 -16.40 -15.69
CA TRP A 395 3.64 -15.82 -16.42
C TRP A 395 4.54 -15.01 -15.48
N TYR A 396 3.93 -14.13 -14.69
CA TYR A 396 4.64 -13.26 -13.74
C TYR A 396 5.36 -14.08 -12.67
N LEU A 397 4.70 -15.10 -12.11
CA LEU A 397 5.26 -15.94 -11.06
C LEU A 397 6.54 -16.68 -11.53
N VAL A 398 6.49 -17.30 -12.71
CA VAL A 398 7.65 -18.04 -13.24
C VAL A 398 8.82 -17.10 -13.55
N GLN A 399 8.55 -15.92 -14.13
CA GLN A 399 9.58 -14.92 -14.38
C GLN A 399 10.21 -14.40 -13.07
N ARG A 400 9.36 -14.13 -12.07
CA ARG A 400 9.81 -13.61 -10.78
C ARG A 400 10.62 -14.64 -10.01
N GLN A 401 10.18 -15.90 -9.99
CA GLN A 401 10.93 -17.01 -9.42
C GLN A 401 12.29 -17.19 -10.14
N THR A 402 12.32 -17.08 -11.48
CA THR A 402 13.57 -17.13 -12.26
C THR A 402 14.52 -16.02 -11.84
N LYS A 403 14.03 -14.78 -11.68
CA LYS A 403 14.82 -13.63 -11.23
C LYS A 403 15.44 -13.87 -9.85
N VAL A 404 14.63 -14.32 -8.88
CA VAL A 404 15.07 -14.55 -7.50
C VAL A 404 16.13 -15.65 -7.43
N LEU A 405 15.89 -16.80 -8.07
CA LEU A 405 16.86 -17.90 -8.09
C LEU A 405 18.16 -17.54 -8.82
N THR A 406 18.07 -16.75 -9.89
CA THR A 406 19.25 -16.22 -10.58
C THR A 406 20.05 -15.29 -9.67
N LEU A 407 19.38 -14.40 -8.93
CA LEU A 407 20.01 -13.54 -7.94
C LEU A 407 20.70 -14.34 -6.82
N MET A 408 20.03 -15.37 -6.30
CA MET A 408 20.63 -16.29 -5.31
C MET A 408 21.90 -16.94 -5.84
N LYS A 409 21.85 -17.46 -7.08
CA LYS A 409 23.01 -18.06 -7.76
C LYS A 409 24.14 -17.06 -7.97
N GLN A 410 23.84 -15.84 -8.41
CA GLN A 410 24.82 -14.77 -8.61
C GLN A 410 25.50 -14.32 -7.30
N ARG A 411 24.75 -14.33 -6.19
CA ARG A 411 25.28 -14.02 -4.85
C ARG A 411 25.96 -15.21 -4.17
N GLY A 412 26.06 -16.37 -4.84
CA GLY A 412 26.70 -17.56 -4.29
C GLY A 412 25.92 -18.22 -3.15
N LEU A 413 24.61 -17.97 -3.04
CA LEU A 413 23.76 -18.59 -2.04
C LEU A 413 23.42 -20.02 -2.48
N ALA A 414 24.19 -20.98 -2.00
CA ALA A 414 23.97 -22.40 -2.26
C ALA A 414 23.88 -23.17 -0.95
N SER A 415 22.80 -23.92 -0.79
CA SER A 415 22.58 -24.83 0.33
C SER A 415 21.70 -25.98 -0.13
N GLN A 416 21.76 -27.10 0.57
CA GLN A 416 20.85 -28.22 0.32
C GLN A 416 19.38 -27.86 0.61
N TYR A 417 19.14 -26.85 1.44
CA TYR A 417 17.79 -26.41 1.84
C TYR A 417 17.16 -25.37 0.90
N LEU A 418 17.94 -24.87 -0.07
CA LEU A 418 17.50 -23.90 -1.07
C LEU A 418 17.41 -24.57 -2.44
N SER A 419 16.33 -24.31 -3.16
CA SER A 419 16.21 -24.72 -4.56
C SER A 419 17.19 -23.93 -5.44
N GLN A 420 17.68 -24.60 -6.47
CA GLN A 420 18.66 -24.06 -7.41
C GLN A 420 18.13 -24.09 -8.83
N ILE A 421 18.42 -23.02 -9.57
CA ILE A 421 18.11 -22.93 -10.99
C ILE A 421 19.07 -23.82 -11.80
N VAL A 422 18.50 -24.80 -12.50
CA VAL A 422 19.20 -25.70 -13.42
C VAL A 422 19.22 -25.07 -14.80
N ALA A 423 18.06 -24.63 -15.27
CA ALA A 423 17.91 -23.99 -16.57
C ALA A 423 16.67 -23.10 -16.59
N SER A 424 16.66 -22.07 -17.44
CA SER A 424 15.50 -21.23 -17.68
C SER A 424 15.53 -20.72 -19.11
N GLY A 425 14.36 -20.58 -19.73
CA GLY A 425 14.31 -20.16 -21.12
C GLY A 425 12.89 -20.12 -21.65
N ARG A 426 12.78 -20.19 -22.97
CA ARG A 426 11.49 -20.21 -23.65
C ARG A 426 11.29 -21.55 -24.33
N MET A 427 10.06 -22.05 -24.28
CA MET A 427 9.70 -23.30 -24.94
C MET A 427 9.66 -23.13 -26.47
N ILE A 428 10.10 -24.17 -27.17
CA ILE A 428 10.10 -24.32 -28.63
C ILE A 428 9.21 -25.51 -28.97
N HIS A 429 8.42 -25.39 -30.04
CA HIS A 429 7.62 -26.49 -30.56
C HIS A 429 8.42 -27.32 -31.57
N SER A 430 8.07 -28.59 -31.73
CA SER A 430 8.59 -29.42 -32.81
C SER A 430 8.07 -28.90 -34.17
N GLY A 431 8.95 -28.77 -35.16
CA GLY A 431 8.62 -28.30 -36.52
C GLY A 431 9.34 -27.02 -36.95
N GLN A 432 9.14 -26.62 -38.21
CA GLN A 432 9.73 -25.39 -38.76
C GLN A 432 9.03 -24.17 -38.15
N CYS A 433 9.70 -23.49 -37.24
CA CYS A 433 9.16 -22.31 -36.57
C CYS A 433 9.23 -21.09 -37.50
N ASN A 434 8.12 -20.38 -37.68
CA ASN A 434 8.05 -19.16 -38.51
C ASN A 434 8.71 -17.93 -37.83
N LYS A 435 9.38 -18.08 -36.68
CA LYS A 435 10.12 -16.98 -36.05
C LYS A 435 11.32 -16.60 -36.93
N SER A 436 11.24 -15.44 -37.57
CA SER A 436 12.44 -14.77 -38.11
C SER A 436 13.43 -14.52 -36.96
N ALA A 437 14.71 -14.76 -37.22
CA ALA A 437 15.77 -14.62 -36.20
C ALA A 437 15.68 -13.25 -35.50
N SER A 438 15.37 -13.30 -34.20
CA SER A 438 15.08 -12.19 -33.27
C SER A 438 13.75 -11.43 -33.50
N GLY A 439 12.74 -11.75 -32.69
CA GLY A 439 11.56 -10.88 -32.47
C GLY A 439 10.24 -11.30 -33.12
N GLY A 440 10.22 -12.36 -33.94
CA GLY A 440 8.98 -12.86 -34.54
C GLY A 440 8.02 -13.52 -33.54
N ILE A 441 6.71 -13.37 -33.75
CA ILE A 441 5.66 -14.09 -32.99
C ILE A 441 5.34 -15.37 -33.76
N CYS A 442 5.41 -16.53 -33.09
CA CYS A 442 4.91 -17.79 -33.63
C CYS A 442 3.52 -18.03 -33.04
N SER A 443 2.58 -18.49 -33.86
CA SER A 443 1.21 -18.80 -33.44
C SER A 443 1.07 -20.14 -32.69
N HIS A 444 2.16 -20.90 -32.49
CA HIS A 444 2.09 -22.16 -31.77
C HIS A 444 2.01 -21.91 -30.24
N PRO A 445 1.07 -22.53 -29.51
CA PRO A 445 0.81 -22.22 -28.10
C PRO A 445 1.97 -22.58 -27.16
N TRP A 446 2.91 -23.41 -27.61
CA TRP A 446 4.15 -23.73 -26.87
C TRP A 446 5.26 -22.72 -27.12
N CYS A 447 5.21 -21.96 -28.21
CA CYS A 447 6.35 -21.18 -28.67
C CYS A 447 6.48 -19.87 -27.91
N GLY A 448 7.57 -19.71 -27.15
CA GLY A 448 7.84 -18.47 -26.42
C GLY A 448 7.31 -18.46 -24.98
N THR A 449 6.61 -19.51 -24.56
CA THR A 449 6.18 -19.74 -23.17
C THR A 449 7.39 -19.82 -22.24
N PRO A 450 7.45 -19.02 -21.16
CA PRO A 450 8.57 -19.07 -20.25
C PRO A 450 8.54 -20.37 -19.44
N ILE A 451 9.70 -20.99 -19.30
CA ILE A 451 9.88 -22.19 -18.50
C ILE A 451 11.08 -22.06 -17.59
N LEU A 452 10.96 -22.64 -16.40
CA LEU A 452 11.99 -22.65 -15.37
C LEU A 452 12.17 -24.07 -14.84
N VAL A 453 13.41 -24.56 -14.87
CA VAL A 453 13.80 -25.88 -14.38
C VAL A 453 14.65 -25.71 -13.13
N ILE A 454 14.25 -26.36 -12.04
CA ILE A 454 14.92 -26.31 -10.74
C ILE A 454 15.25 -27.69 -10.19
N SER A 455 16.18 -27.72 -9.24
CA SER A 455 16.57 -28.87 -8.43
C SER A 455 16.58 -28.45 -6.96
N PRO A 456 16.31 -29.31 -5.97
CA PRO A 456 15.98 -30.75 -6.07
C PRO A 456 14.50 -31.05 -6.33
N VAL A 457 14.17 -32.34 -6.54
CA VAL A 457 12.79 -32.87 -6.61
C VAL A 457 12.45 -33.56 -5.30
N GLY A 458 11.20 -33.43 -4.83
CA GLY A 458 10.72 -34.08 -3.62
C GLY A 458 9.20 -34.09 -3.52
N GLU A 459 8.69 -34.70 -2.44
CA GLU A 459 7.26 -34.74 -2.12
C GLU A 459 6.86 -33.52 -1.30
N THR A 460 5.77 -32.82 -1.65
CA THR A 460 5.30 -31.63 -0.93
C THR A 460 4.86 -31.95 0.50
N VAL A 461 5.05 -31.02 1.43
CA VAL A 461 4.54 -31.15 2.80
C VAL A 461 3.01 -31.23 2.80
N SER A 462 2.33 -30.54 1.88
CA SER A 462 0.89 -30.64 1.69
C SER A 462 0.43 -32.10 1.44
N ASN A 463 1.07 -32.81 0.51
CA ASN A 463 0.81 -34.23 0.26
C ASN A 463 1.16 -35.11 1.47
N LEU A 464 2.29 -34.87 2.12
CA LEU A 464 2.67 -35.61 3.33
C LEU A 464 1.65 -35.46 4.44
N THR A 465 1.12 -34.26 4.66
CA THR A 465 0.08 -33.98 5.65
C THR A 465 -1.23 -34.65 5.26
N ARG A 466 -1.67 -34.54 3.99
CA ARG A 466 -2.90 -35.19 3.50
C ARG A 466 -2.85 -36.72 3.63
N ASN A 467 -1.67 -37.31 3.43
CA ASN A 467 -1.45 -38.75 3.56
C ASN A 467 -1.18 -39.21 5.01
N GLY A 468 -1.16 -38.29 5.99
CA GLY A 468 -0.87 -38.60 7.39
C GLY A 468 0.59 -39.03 7.63
N LEU A 469 1.51 -38.71 6.72
CA LEU A 469 2.92 -39.09 6.76
C LEU A 469 3.82 -38.00 7.36
N PHE A 470 3.25 -36.90 7.85
CA PHE A 470 3.99 -35.81 8.52
C PHE A 470 3.97 -35.98 10.04
N GLY A 471 4.94 -36.72 10.57
CA GLY A 471 5.07 -36.99 12.01
C GLY A 471 5.95 -36.00 12.79
N PRO A 472 6.09 -36.18 14.11
CA PRO A 472 6.89 -35.32 15.00
C PRO A 472 8.35 -35.10 14.57
N GLU A 473 9.03 -36.16 14.19
CA GLU A 473 10.44 -36.11 13.74
C GLU A 473 10.60 -35.26 12.48
N LYS A 474 9.63 -35.37 11.55
CA LYS A 474 9.57 -34.55 10.34
C LYS A 474 9.28 -33.09 10.65
N ALA A 475 8.47 -32.79 11.67
CA ALA A 475 8.18 -31.42 12.08
C ALA A 475 9.43 -30.68 12.58
N LEU A 476 10.21 -31.32 13.45
CA LEU A 476 11.48 -30.76 13.96
C LEU A 476 12.47 -30.51 12.82
N ARG A 477 12.64 -31.49 11.93
CA ARG A 477 13.56 -31.37 10.79
C ARG A 477 13.07 -30.33 9.78
N CYS A 478 11.77 -30.29 9.48
CA CYS A 478 11.17 -29.28 8.63
C CYS A 478 11.42 -27.87 9.16
N CYS A 479 11.20 -27.65 10.46
CA CYS A 479 11.49 -26.38 11.11
C CYS A 479 12.97 -25.98 10.96
N HIS A 480 13.90 -26.90 11.27
CA HIS A 480 15.33 -26.66 11.15
C HIS A 480 15.76 -26.32 9.71
N ASP A 481 15.35 -27.14 8.75
CA ASP A 481 15.79 -27.05 7.36
C ASP A 481 15.20 -25.80 6.68
N CYS A 482 13.92 -25.51 6.91
CA CYS A 482 13.29 -24.29 6.41
C CYS A 482 13.91 -23.05 7.06
N LEU A 483 14.14 -23.06 8.38
CA LEU A 483 14.78 -21.95 9.06
C LEU A 483 16.22 -21.72 8.56
N SER A 484 16.93 -22.80 8.20
CA SER A 484 18.27 -22.71 7.59
C SER A 484 18.21 -22.04 6.23
N ALA A 485 17.24 -22.40 5.39
CA ALA A 485 17.01 -21.76 4.10
C ALA A 485 16.67 -20.26 4.26
N LEU A 486 15.79 -19.92 5.20
CA LEU A 486 15.41 -18.54 5.49
C LEU A 486 16.58 -17.70 6.03
N ALA A 487 17.43 -18.27 6.89
CA ALA A 487 18.63 -17.58 7.38
C ALA A 487 19.57 -17.18 6.23
N ILE A 488 19.79 -18.10 5.28
CA ILE A 488 20.65 -17.86 4.12
C ILE A 488 20.02 -16.81 3.20
N ALA A 489 18.72 -16.92 2.88
CA ALA A 489 18.02 -15.95 2.05
C ALA A 489 18.01 -14.55 2.69
N SER A 490 17.72 -14.48 3.99
CA SER A 490 17.68 -13.24 4.78
C SER A 490 19.03 -12.53 4.83
N SER A 491 20.15 -13.27 4.86
CA SER A 491 21.51 -12.70 4.79
C SER A 491 21.76 -11.91 3.49
N ALA A 492 20.99 -12.20 2.44
CA ALA A 492 20.99 -11.48 1.17
C ALA A 492 19.80 -10.51 1.02
N GLY A 493 19.05 -10.25 2.10
CA GLY A 493 17.88 -9.36 2.07
C GLY A 493 16.68 -9.94 1.29
N ILE A 494 16.65 -11.26 1.07
CA ILE A 494 15.55 -11.94 0.38
C ILE A 494 14.60 -12.48 1.44
N LYS A 495 13.31 -12.11 1.36
CA LYS A 495 12.23 -12.68 2.19
C LYS A 495 11.32 -13.53 1.31
N HIS A 496 10.90 -14.69 1.79
CA HIS A 496 10.16 -15.66 0.98
C HIS A 496 8.73 -15.20 0.69
N GLY A 497 7.98 -14.76 1.72
CA GLY A 497 6.67 -14.14 1.54
C GLY A 497 5.50 -15.03 1.11
N ASP A 498 5.70 -16.35 1.10
CA ASP A 498 4.66 -17.34 0.76
C ASP A 498 5.02 -18.74 1.32
N ILE A 499 5.25 -18.80 2.63
CA ILE A 499 5.60 -20.07 3.30
C ILE A 499 4.33 -20.83 3.62
N ARG A 500 4.11 -21.94 2.92
CA ARG A 500 2.95 -22.83 3.04
C ARG A 500 3.33 -24.27 2.70
N PRO A 501 2.56 -25.30 3.11
CA PRO A 501 2.88 -26.70 2.89
C PRO A 501 3.18 -27.10 1.43
N GLU A 502 2.63 -26.38 0.47
CA GLU A 502 2.83 -26.57 -0.97
C GLU A 502 4.21 -26.10 -1.45
N ASN A 503 4.80 -25.14 -0.74
CA ASN A 503 6.10 -24.53 -1.06
C ASN A 503 7.28 -25.16 -0.30
N VAL A 504 7.06 -26.32 0.31
CA VAL A 504 8.11 -27.09 1.01
C VAL A 504 8.09 -28.53 0.51
N ILE A 505 9.25 -29.04 0.09
CA ILE A 505 9.39 -30.42 -0.38
C ILE A 505 10.32 -31.23 0.54
N LEU A 506 9.98 -32.50 0.75
CA LEU A 506 10.84 -33.50 1.36
C LEU A 506 11.65 -34.20 0.27
N VAL A 507 12.96 -34.02 0.30
CA VAL A 507 13.89 -34.61 -0.66
C VAL A 507 14.45 -35.91 -0.10
N ASN A 508 14.19 -37.01 -0.81
CA ASN A 508 14.62 -38.35 -0.42
C ASN A 508 15.37 -39.03 -1.58
N ASN A 509 16.55 -38.53 -1.93
CA ASN A 509 17.36 -39.05 -3.04
C ASN A 509 18.23 -40.26 -2.62
N GLY A 510 17.67 -41.21 -1.88
CA GLY A 510 18.41 -42.38 -1.37
C GLY A 510 19.51 -42.04 -0.35
N ARG A 511 19.48 -40.83 0.21
CA ARG A 511 20.37 -40.42 1.32
C ARG A 511 19.89 -41.04 2.63
N ARG A 512 20.84 -41.31 3.54
CA ARG A 512 20.56 -41.84 4.88
C ARG A 512 19.61 -40.95 5.68
N HIS A 513 19.62 -39.63 5.41
CA HIS A 513 18.75 -38.67 6.06
C HIS A 513 18.08 -37.76 5.01
N PRO A 514 16.74 -37.83 4.86
CA PRO A 514 16.01 -36.90 4.00
C PRO A 514 15.98 -35.51 4.65
N PHE A 515 15.85 -34.47 3.83
CA PHE A 515 15.85 -33.07 4.25
C PHE A 515 14.71 -32.31 3.57
N PHE A 516 14.31 -31.19 4.15
CA PHE A 516 13.30 -30.30 3.57
C PHE A 516 13.95 -29.17 2.77
N CYS A 517 13.33 -28.76 1.67
CA CYS A 517 13.81 -27.68 0.81
C CYS A 517 12.67 -26.70 0.52
N LEU A 518 12.97 -25.39 0.59
CA LEU A 518 12.03 -24.33 0.22
C LEU A 518 12.02 -24.11 -1.30
N ILE A 519 10.82 -24.12 -1.87
CA ILE A 519 10.51 -23.83 -3.27
C ILE A 519 9.46 -22.70 -3.34
N GLY A 520 9.04 -22.27 -4.53
CA GLY A 520 7.96 -21.27 -4.65
C GLY A 520 8.40 -19.82 -4.39
N TRP A 521 9.61 -19.45 -4.81
CA TRP A 521 10.19 -18.11 -4.64
C TRP A 521 9.56 -17.01 -5.53
N GLY A 522 8.43 -17.29 -6.19
CA GLY A 522 7.77 -16.34 -7.10
C GLY A 522 7.19 -15.11 -6.40
N HIS A 523 6.83 -15.22 -5.11
CA HIS A 523 6.33 -14.11 -4.28
C HIS A 523 7.39 -13.48 -3.36
N ALA A 524 8.67 -13.79 -3.59
CA ALA A 524 9.74 -13.26 -2.74
C ALA A 524 9.83 -11.73 -2.83
N VAL A 525 10.07 -11.12 -1.66
CA VAL A 525 10.24 -9.67 -1.49
C VAL A 525 11.74 -9.36 -1.47
N LEU A 526 12.18 -8.58 -2.45
CA LEU A 526 13.57 -8.12 -2.61
C LEU A 526 13.71 -6.63 -2.27
N GLU A 527 12.68 -5.84 -2.59
CA GLU A 527 12.63 -4.39 -2.47
C GLU A 527 11.29 -3.94 -1.85
N ASP A 528 11.20 -2.71 -1.34
CA ASP A 528 10.00 -2.20 -0.65
C ASP A 528 8.74 -2.10 -1.53
N ARG A 529 8.91 -2.16 -2.86
CA ARG A 529 7.81 -2.16 -3.84
C ARG A 529 7.15 -3.53 -3.97
N ASP A 530 7.87 -4.59 -3.60
CA ASP A 530 7.40 -5.95 -3.70
C ASP A 530 6.39 -6.26 -2.60
N ARG A 531 5.38 -7.06 -2.94
CA ARG A 531 4.32 -7.47 -2.02
C ARG A 531 4.33 -8.99 -1.84
N PRO A 532 4.17 -9.51 -0.61
CA PRO A 532 4.03 -10.94 -0.37
C PRO A 532 2.70 -11.48 -0.89
N SER A 533 2.58 -12.80 -0.95
CA SER A 533 1.28 -13.45 -1.13
C SER A 533 0.45 -13.33 0.14
N LEU A 534 -0.86 -13.07 -0.01
CA LEU A 534 -1.80 -13.02 1.10
C LEU A 534 -2.56 -14.34 1.17
N ASN A 535 -2.24 -15.13 2.19
CA ASN A 535 -2.89 -16.39 2.51
C ASN A 535 -3.42 -16.32 3.94
N LEU A 536 -4.74 -16.42 4.10
CA LEU A 536 -5.42 -16.28 5.41
C LEU A 536 -4.90 -17.27 6.46
N PHE A 537 -4.46 -18.46 6.04
CA PHE A 537 -4.01 -19.53 6.92
C PHE A 537 -2.53 -19.38 7.31
N PHE A 538 -1.67 -18.99 6.38
CA PHE A 538 -0.21 -19.07 6.58
C PHE A 538 0.52 -17.73 6.57
N SER A 539 -0.05 -16.65 6.02
CA SER A 539 0.64 -15.35 6.03
C SER A 539 0.81 -14.82 7.45
N SER A 540 1.90 -14.09 7.68
CA SER A 540 2.18 -13.44 8.96
C SER A 540 1.13 -12.38 9.29
N THR A 541 1.00 -12.03 10.57
CA THR A 541 0.10 -10.97 11.06
C THR A 541 0.36 -9.65 10.31
N TYR A 542 1.64 -9.30 10.10
CA TYR A 542 2.01 -8.09 9.36
C TYR A 542 1.74 -8.16 7.86
N ALA A 543 1.91 -9.33 7.24
CA ALA A 543 1.56 -9.50 5.84
C ALA A 543 0.06 -9.24 5.64
N LEU A 544 -0.77 -9.78 6.53
CA LEU A 544 -2.23 -9.57 6.51
C LEU A 544 -2.64 -8.12 6.81
N GLN A 545 -2.00 -7.44 7.76
CA GLN A 545 -2.36 -6.07 8.16
C GLN A 545 -1.85 -4.98 7.21
N GLU A 546 -0.60 -5.10 6.73
CA GLU A 546 0.09 -4.02 6.02
C GLU A 546 0.47 -4.40 4.58
N GLY A 547 0.29 -5.66 4.17
CA GLY A 547 0.77 -6.16 2.89
C GLY A 547 2.30 -6.07 2.79
N LYS A 548 3.02 -6.25 3.90
CA LYS A 548 4.48 -6.13 4.00
C LYS A 548 5.07 -7.22 4.89
N LEU A 549 6.32 -7.58 4.63
CA LEU A 549 7.07 -8.53 5.45
C LEU A 549 8.10 -7.82 6.33
N TYR A 550 8.06 -8.13 7.63
CA TYR A 550 9.10 -7.78 8.59
C TYR A 550 10.12 -8.93 8.73
N PRO A 551 11.29 -8.69 9.36
CA PRO A 551 12.33 -9.71 9.49
C PRO A 551 11.90 -11.03 10.14
N SER A 552 10.85 -11.02 10.98
CA SER A 552 10.29 -12.20 11.64
C SER A 552 9.11 -12.85 10.88
N SER A 553 8.59 -12.21 9.83
CA SER A 553 7.34 -12.63 9.17
C SER A 553 7.43 -14.04 8.57
N ASP A 554 8.55 -14.37 7.93
CA ASP A 554 8.73 -15.72 7.36
C ASP A 554 8.80 -16.80 8.46
N ALA A 555 9.35 -16.48 9.63
CA ALA A 555 9.39 -17.40 10.77
C ALA A 555 8.00 -17.58 11.41
N GLU A 556 7.18 -16.54 11.42
CA GLU A 556 5.78 -16.61 11.87
C GLU A 556 4.96 -17.51 10.93
N SER A 557 5.09 -17.33 9.61
CA SER A 557 4.45 -18.21 8.63
C SER A 557 4.90 -19.67 8.74
N LEU A 558 6.19 -19.91 9.04
CA LEU A 558 6.69 -21.26 9.30
C LEU A 558 6.02 -21.91 10.52
N ILE A 559 5.67 -21.14 11.56
CA ILE A 559 4.94 -21.67 12.72
C ILE A 559 3.53 -22.11 12.33
N TYR A 560 2.82 -21.32 11.52
CA TYR A 560 1.49 -21.70 11.04
C TYR A 560 1.52 -22.94 10.15
N LEU A 561 2.54 -23.05 9.29
CA LEU A 561 2.79 -24.26 8.51
C LEU A 561 2.99 -25.47 9.42
N LEU A 562 3.88 -25.38 10.41
CA LEU A 562 4.15 -26.48 11.33
C LEU A 562 2.92 -26.84 12.18
N TYR A 563 2.20 -25.84 12.67
CA TYR A 563 0.96 -26.04 13.42
C TYR A 563 -0.03 -26.88 12.61
N TYR A 564 -0.31 -26.46 11.37
CA TYR A 564 -1.21 -27.15 10.46
C TYR A 564 -0.71 -28.56 10.12
N SER A 565 0.53 -28.68 9.69
CA SER A 565 1.11 -29.96 9.24
C SER A 565 1.15 -31.01 10.33
N CYS A 566 1.13 -30.61 11.60
CA CYS A 566 1.05 -31.49 12.76
C CYS A 566 -0.38 -31.74 13.27
N GLY A 567 -1.39 -31.45 12.44
CA GLY A 567 -2.80 -31.67 12.75
C GLY A 567 -3.40 -30.58 13.65
N GLY A 568 -2.90 -29.36 13.55
CA GLY A 568 -3.58 -28.17 14.05
C GLY A 568 -4.77 -27.82 13.17
N GLU A 569 -5.85 -27.37 13.78
CA GLU A 569 -7.09 -27.03 13.07
C GLU A 569 -7.19 -25.52 12.92
N PHE A 570 -7.39 -25.06 11.69
CA PHE A 570 -7.82 -23.70 11.45
C PHE A 570 -9.35 -23.64 11.54
N PRO A 571 -9.92 -22.56 12.11
CA PRO A 571 -11.33 -22.27 11.92
C PRO A 571 -11.61 -21.93 10.46
N ASP A 572 -12.89 -21.81 10.10
CA ASP A 572 -13.26 -21.26 8.80
C ASP A 572 -12.80 -19.78 8.74
N LEU A 573 -11.73 -19.55 7.99
CA LEU A 573 -11.15 -18.23 7.75
C LEU A 573 -11.64 -17.73 6.40
N ASP A 574 -12.53 -16.74 6.44
CA ASP A 574 -13.20 -16.14 5.28
C ASP A 574 -12.70 -14.73 4.95
N SER A 575 -11.99 -14.08 5.88
CA SER A 575 -11.59 -12.67 5.83
C SER A 575 -10.25 -12.46 6.52
N VAL A 576 -9.61 -11.32 6.23
CA VAL A 576 -8.36 -10.91 6.89
C VAL A 576 -8.59 -10.69 8.39
N GLU A 577 -9.75 -10.14 8.77
CA GLU A 577 -10.13 -9.88 10.15
C GLU A 577 -10.32 -11.17 10.94
N SER A 578 -10.99 -12.19 10.37
CA SER A 578 -11.16 -13.49 11.04
C SER A 578 -9.82 -14.20 11.22
N ALA A 579 -8.93 -14.09 10.22
CA ALA A 579 -7.58 -14.61 10.26
C ALA A 579 -6.72 -13.94 11.35
N LEU A 580 -6.79 -12.61 11.49
CA LEU A 580 -6.08 -11.85 12.53
C LEU A 580 -6.65 -12.12 13.92
N TYR A 581 -7.97 -12.18 14.05
CA TYR A 581 -8.65 -12.50 15.30
C TYR A 581 -8.29 -13.90 15.77
N TRP A 582 -8.28 -14.90 14.88
CA TRP A 582 -7.85 -16.25 15.22
C TRP A 582 -6.41 -16.28 15.71
N ARG A 583 -5.48 -15.57 15.08
CA ARG A 583 -4.08 -15.47 15.54
C ARG A 583 -4.02 -14.90 16.95
N GLU A 584 -4.69 -13.78 17.20
CA GLU A 584 -4.72 -13.14 18.52
C GLU A 584 -5.33 -14.05 19.61
N GLN A 585 -6.43 -14.73 19.31
CA GLN A 585 -7.06 -15.69 20.22
C GLN A 585 -6.18 -16.92 20.46
N SER A 586 -5.57 -17.46 19.41
CA SER A 586 -4.73 -18.66 19.47
C SER A 586 -3.43 -18.42 20.23
N LEU A 587 -2.81 -17.25 20.04
CA LEU A 587 -1.60 -16.84 20.75
C LEU A 587 -1.91 -16.52 22.23
N SER A 588 -2.98 -15.78 22.52
CA SER A 588 -3.37 -15.47 23.90
C SER A 588 -3.74 -16.71 24.72
N LYS A 589 -4.40 -17.70 24.09
CA LYS A 589 -4.72 -19.00 24.69
C LYS A 589 -3.58 -20.02 24.61
N ARG A 590 -2.47 -19.65 23.95
CA ARG A 590 -1.29 -20.52 23.69
C ARG A 590 -1.61 -21.84 22.97
N VAL A 591 -2.65 -21.86 22.14
CA VAL A 591 -3.11 -23.08 21.44
C VAL A 591 -2.02 -23.60 20.50
N ILE A 592 -1.38 -22.71 19.75
CA ILE A 592 -0.32 -23.06 18.80
C ILE A 592 0.89 -23.61 19.55
N GLN A 593 1.32 -22.93 20.61
CA GLN A 593 2.47 -23.32 21.43
C GLN A 593 2.23 -24.63 22.19
N GLN A 594 1.00 -24.90 22.62
CA GLN A 594 0.61 -26.18 23.23
C GLN A 594 0.71 -27.30 22.19
N LYS A 595 0.09 -27.14 21.03
CA LYS A 595 0.12 -28.15 19.96
C LYS A 595 1.54 -28.47 19.51
N LEU A 596 2.38 -27.46 19.31
CA LEU A 596 3.79 -27.66 18.97
C LEU A 596 4.62 -28.22 20.14
N GLY A 597 4.19 -27.96 21.38
CA GLY A 597 4.81 -28.48 22.60
C GLY A 597 4.55 -29.96 22.85
N ASP A 598 3.38 -30.45 22.43
CA ASP A 598 3.04 -31.89 22.46
C ASP A 598 3.97 -32.69 21.54
N ILE A 599 4.57 -32.02 20.54
CA ILE A 599 5.52 -32.60 19.59
C ILE A 599 6.94 -32.47 20.13
N SER A 600 7.35 -31.26 20.50
CA SER A 600 8.69 -30.99 21.04
C SER A 600 8.72 -29.71 21.86
N ALA A 601 9.39 -29.78 23.02
CA ALA A 601 9.66 -28.61 23.85
C ALA A 601 10.44 -27.51 23.10
N VAL A 602 11.29 -27.88 22.13
CA VAL A 602 12.06 -26.91 21.33
C VAL A 602 11.17 -26.18 20.33
N LEU A 603 10.22 -26.87 19.69
CA LEU A 603 9.25 -26.23 18.79
C LEU A 603 8.34 -25.26 19.54
N LYS A 604 7.86 -25.66 20.72
CA LYS A 604 7.12 -24.75 21.61
C LYS A 604 7.94 -23.52 21.96
N ALA A 605 9.20 -23.70 22.38
CA ALA A 605 10.06 -22.58 22.75
C ALA A 605 10.33 -21.65 21.55
N PHE A 606 10.47 -22.21 20.34
CA PHE A 606 10.63 -21.43 19.11
C PHE A 606 9.36 -20.62 18.81
N ALA A 607 8.19 -21.23 18.94
CA ALA A 607 6.91 -20.54 18.76
C ALA A 607 6.68 -19.44 19.81
N ASP A 608 7.00 -19.71 21.08
CA ASP A 608 7.00 -18.69 22.15
C ASP A 608 7.94 -17.52 21.79
N TYR A 609 9.13 -17.78 21.23
CA TYR A 609 10.09 -16.73 20.86
C TYR A 609 9.62 -15.89 19.67
N VAL A 610 9.15 -16.52 18.58
CA VAL A 610 8.66 -15.76 17.43
C VAL A 610 7.45 -14.92 17.83
N ASP A 611 6.56 -15.42 18.69
CA ASP A 611 5.44 -14.66 19.26
C ASP A 611 5.91 -13.37 19.97
N THR A 612 7.02 -13.42 20.72
CA THR A 612 7.59 -12.18 21.33
C THR A 612 8.14 -11.18 20.32
N LEU A 613 8.48 -11.65 19.11
CA LEU A 613 8.96 -10.79 18.02
C LEU A 613 7.82 -10.30 17.13
N CYS A 614 6.69 -11.01 17.11
CA CYS A 614 5.47 -10.53 16.48
C CYS A 614 5.16 -9.14 17.02
N ARG A 615 4.84 -8.20 16.14
CA ARG A 615 4.60 -6.79 16.47
C ARG A 615 5.85 -5.95 16.82
N THR A 616 7.06 -6.46 16.57
CA THR A 616 8.33 -5.73 16.79
C THR A 616 9.18 -5.66 15.51
N PRO A 617 10.05 -4.64 15.36
CA PRO A 617 10.99 -4.56 14.24
C PRO A 617 12.23 -5.44 14.43
N TYR A 618 12.32 -6.22 15.51
CA TYR A 618 13.51 -6.99 15.84
C TYR A 618 13.75 -8.17 14.89
N THR A 619 15.01 -8.43 14.60
CA THR A 619 15.44 -9.54 13.73
C THR A 619 15.48 -10.86 14.49
N LEU A 620 15.10 -11.94 13.81
CA LEU A 620 15.22 -13.29 14.34
C LEU A 620 16.69 -13.70 14.51
N ASN A 621 17.06 -14.22 15.69
CA ASN A 621 18.37 -14.80 15.92
C ASN A 621 18.42 -16.26 15.42
N HIS A 622 18.67 -16.43 14.12
CA HIS A 622 18.71 -17.74 13.46
C HIS A 622 19.73 -18.69 14.10
N ASP A 623 20.94 -18.23 14.42
CA ASP A 623 22.04 -19.06 14.91
C ASP A 623 21.74 -19.77 16.25
N ILE A 624 21.00 -19.11 17.14
CA ILE A 624 20.61 -19.74 18.42
C ILE A 624 19.59 -20.85 18.17
N TRP A 625 18.61 -20.60 17.30
CA TRP A 625 17.52 -21.56 17.05
C TRP A 625 17.96 -22.74 16.20
N LEU A 626 18.79 -22.52 15.18
CA LEU A 626 19.37 -23.60 14.39
C LEU A 626 20.19 -24.56 15.27
N ARG A 627 21.03 -24.03 16.18
CA ARG A 627 21.77 -24.87 17.13
C ARG A 627 20.86 -25.65 18.09
N ARG A 628 19.78 -25.04 18.59
CA ARG A 628 18.84 -25.70 19.51
C ARG A 628 18.04 -26.80 18.81
N LEU A 629 17.57 -26.54 17.60
CA LEU A 629 16.82 -27.50 16.79
C LEU A 629 17.71 -28.67 16.39
N LEU A 630 18.94 -28.40 15.91
CA LEU A 630 19.89 -29.45 15.54
C LEU A 630 20.20 -30.39 16.72
N ARG A 631 20.47 -29.83 17.90
CA ARG A 631 20.72 -30.64 19.11
C ARG A 631 19.54 -31.55 19.45
N SER A 632 18.30 -31.06 19.32
CA SER A 632 17.10 -31.86 19.55
C SER A 632 16.92 -32.97 18.51
N ILE A 633 17.31 -32.72 17.25
CA ILE A 633 17.26 -33.72 16.19
C ILE A 633 18.29 -34.83 16.47
N ASP A 634 19.50 -34.48 16.90
CA ASP A 634 20.57 -35.45 17.18
C ASP A 634 20.33 -36.28 18.46
N GLU A 635 19.69 -35.69 19.48
CA GLU A 635 19.32 -36.40 20.72
C GLU A 635 18.34 -37.56 20.48
N ASP A 636 17.45 -37.46 19.47
CA ASP A 636 16.53 -38.54 19.09
C ASP A 636 17.23 -39.68 18.32
N HIS A 637 18.29 -39.39 17.56
CA HIS A 637 19.12 -40.41 16.88
C HIS A 637 20.09 -41.14 17.81
N GLY A 638 20.38 -40.57 18.98
CA GLY A 638 21.27 -41.16 20.00
C GLY A 638 20.74 -42.41 20.71
N LYS A 639 19.50 -42.85 20.41
CA LYS A 639 18.88 -44.08 20.96
C LYS A 639 18.84 -45.27 19.98
N GLU A 640 19.53 -45.22 18.84
CA GLU A 640 19.83 -46.45 18.10
C GLU A 640 20.94 -47.22 18.81
N ILE A 641 20.54 -48.12 19.71
CA ILE A 641 21.42 -49.12 20.31
C ILE A 641 22.02 -49.93 19.17
N SER A 642 23.33 -49.84 19.00
CA SER A 642 24.13 -50.79 18.26
C SER A 642 23.98 -52.19 18.88
N THR A 643 22.98 -52.95 18.45
CA THR A 643 23.02 -54.41 18.56
C THR A 643 23.85 -54.95 17.41
N SER A 644 25.17 -54.86 17.57
CA SER A 644 26.10 -55.72 16.87
C SER A 644 26.28 -57.00 17.69
N ASN A 645 26.13 -58.14 17.00
CA ASN A 645 26.32 -59.54 17.44
C ASN A 645 27.20 -59.80 18.66
#